data_AF-A0A2G6J1H1-F1
#
_entry.id   AF-A0A2G6J1H1-F1
#
_cell.length_a   1.000
_cell.length_b   1.000
_cell.length_c   1.000
_cell.angle_alpha   90.00
_cell.angle_beta   90.00
_cell.angle_gamma   90.00
#
_symmetry.space_group_name_H-M   'P 1'
#
loop_
_entity.id
_entity.type
_entity.pdbx_description
1 polymer ?
#
loop_
_entity_poly.entity_id
_entity_poly.type
_entity_poly.pdbx_seq_one_letter_code
_entity_poly.pdbx_strand_id
1 'polypeptide(L)'
;MARGQLRGRSWVSSIAALGLVASGPLAACGGEKEQATPPAAKTEQATSGETKAPNAAAGVKAAPGAGGKGEVTRPRRTIDTGDAAAPSPATGAGDAGAEVGAAALAKQRAPATASLQLGLTPGPAVEFGGVAGAEAFAYLPASTVFAAAAASPKRALDAIGFDALKAEYSEPFTGLSRQVKADTGLDLLSPDAYAQLGIDVHAPVGVALLSHDQEAFAVFATVADKAKLDETLKTLGAAGKVTFTRTKVGDAEIVSAEGFDRAHIVIRGRTVMAVVVDRHRGAGALAKAIAAQAPETSLSRAVEYTSAVAGLDFYDEAIVWANFGLVVKMQTLRHGRSGRSARQAAENELFQRLVGPLGAVALGARLRDKAVEVAAFMPLPKDAWLSRLAKNIEGTPVVVAAADAEPLFLTTFRLDIPAYMEVVELAMKAEGGSLDEIKAGLKEMANVDVDKDLLGALSGEAGVVVTGDVDKLFADRSGGGPDLSKVDGAFVLGLSNAAAMKAFLSKVAAMEGVSDLVQIDAASGIIKIPLPTGKIIEVRVAGDYLVASTMAGFADRVAARDGSKSFVASVTHPALKAALSRKDQAGLLVLPQLVVGAAFIQGTGSGLAPSYIDEEAKKDPKLAKKIEALKALRAEVETLETARQAKEQALMDRLFSRIGVTVQAIEVREDGLAGFAGQYLGDSLASAVMAIVTTATWRDGARGELSKLRHQIWDLEAAIRAGAPVEAAP
;
A
#
# COMPACT_ATOMS: atom_id res chain seq x y z
N MET A 1 20.99 -9.20 40.44
CA MET A 1 19.72 -8.58 40.91
C MET A 1 19.42 -7.39 40.01
N ALA A 2 18.86 -7.67 38.83
CA ALA A 2 17.45 -7.44 38.49
C ALA A 2 17.14 -5.97 38.09
N ARG A 3 17.38 -5.66 36.81
CA ARG A 3 16.64 -4.62 36.06
C ARG A 3 15.89 -5.33 34.93
N GLY A 4 14.58 -5.48 35.11
CA GLY A 4 13.64 -5.86 34.07
C GLY A 4 12.78 -4.65 33.75
N GLN A 5 12.82 -4.17 32.51
CA GLN A 5 11.85 -3.23 31.98
C GLN A 5 11.41 -3.67 30.57
N LEU A 6 10.22 -4.27 30.55
CA LEU A 6 9.14 -4.08 29.59
C LEU A 6 9.55 -3.85 28.12
N ARG A 7 9.68 -4.96 27.39
CA ARG A 7 9.41 -5.01 25.94
C ARG A 7 7.99 -5.54 25.74
N GLY A 8 7.03 -4.63 25.55
CA GLY A 8 5.69 -4.93 25.06
C GLY A 8 5.32 -3.91 24.00
N ARG A 9 5.70 -4.15 22.75
CA ARG A 9 5.23 -3.36 21.60
C ARG A 9 3.92 -3.98 21.12
N SER A 10 2.84 -3.19 21.13
CA SER A 10 1.49 -3.61 20.75
C SER A 10 1.37 -3.88 19.25
N TRP A 11 0.79 -5.02 18.90
CA TRP A 11 0.53 -5.49 17.54
C TRP A 11 -0.67 -4.79 16.87
N VAL A 12 -1.53 -4.12 17.65
CA VAL A 12 -2.73 -3.39 17.18
C VAL A 12 -2.38 -2.29 16.17
N SER A 13 -1.20 -1.66 16.31
CA SER A 13 -0.70 -0.64 15.39
C SER A 13 -0.33 -1.20 13.99
N SER A 14 -0.08 -2.51 13.87
CA SER A 14 0.32 -3.16 12.62
C SER A 14 -0.86 -3.73 11.82
N ILE A 15 -2.02 -3.97 12.45
CA ILE A 15 -3.21 -4.50 11.76
C ILE A 15 -4.06 -3.37 11.17
N ALA A 16 -4.13 -2.20 11.83
CA ALA A 16 -4.64 -0.99 11.18
C ALA A 16 -3.78 -0.63 9.94
N ALA A 17 -2.48 -0.91 9.97
CA ALA A 17 -1.59 -0.71 8.84
C ALA A 17 -1.84 -1.68 7.68
N LEU A 18 -2.35 -2.91 7.89
CA LEU A 18 -2.58 -3.90 6.83
C LEU A 18 -3.85 -3.63 6.00
N GLY A 19 -4.85 -2.96 6.56
CA GLY A 19 -5.95 -2.33 5.80
C GLY A 19 -5.56 -0.98 5.18
N LEU A 20 -4.41 -0.41 5.56
CA LEU A 20 -3.81 0.84 5.08
C LEU A 20 -2.53 0.64 4.25
N VAL A 21 -2.17 -0.58 3.83
CA VAL A 21 -1.00 -0.83 2.94
C VAL A 21 -1.19 -0.19 1.54
N ALA A 22 -2.38 0.34 1.24
CA ALA A 22 -2.66 1.21 0.09
C ALA A 22 -2.23 2.69 0.27
N SER A 23 -1.82 3.13 1.47
CA SER A 23 -1.52 4.54 1.74
C SER A 23 -0.50 4.74 2.86
N GLY A 24 0.68 5.25 2.52
CA GLY A 24 1.53 5.99 3.45
C GLY A 24 2.15 7.20 2.74
N PRO A 25 2.80 8.16 3.44
CA PRO A 25 2.88 8.38 4.89
C PRO A 25 2.43 9.81 5.30
N LEU A 26 1.84 9.97 6.49
CA LEU A 26 1.75 11.27 7.20
C LEU A 26 1.87 11.02 8.71
N ALA A 27 3.07 11.19 9.28
CA ALA A 27 3.28 11.37 10.71
C ALA A 27 4.71 11.89 11.00
N ALA A 28 4.92 13.20 10.95
CA ALA A 28 6.04 13.89 11.62
C ALA A 28 5.83 15.41 11.64
N CYS A 29 5.15 15.94 12.67
CA CYS A 29 5.25 17.36 13.05
C CYS A 29 5.17 17.50 14.59
N GLY A 30 6.18 18.15 15.18
CA GLY A 30 6.21 18.59 16.57
C GLY A 30 7.67 18.82 17.00
N GLY A 31 8.09 19.98 17.49
CA GLY A 31 7.46 21.29 17.64
C GLY A 31 8.57 22.34 17.77
N GLU A 32 8.27 23.59 17.43
CA GLU A 32 9.24 24.69 17.47
C GLU A 32 8.78 25.79 18.43
N LYS A 33 9.75 26.36 19.15
CA LYS A 33 9.57 27.36 20.20
C LYS A 33 9.46 28.77 19.62
N GLU A 34 8.64 29.53 20.31
CA GLU A 34 8.30 30.94 20.16
C GLU A 34 9.54 31.87 20.14
N GLN A 35 9.69 32.68 19.09
CA GLN A 35 10.57 33.86 19.06
C GLN A 35 9.86 35.07 18.44
N ALA A 36 10.10 36.22 19.06
CA ALA A 36 9.37 37.47 18.91
C ALA A 36 9.62 38.22 17.59
N THR A 37 8.57 38.90 17.10
CA THR A 37 8.54 39.73 15.89
C THR A 37 8.92 41.20 16.17
N PRO A 38 9.60 41.88 15.22
CA PRO A 38 9.56 43.35 15.10
C PRO A 38 8.81 43.84 13.84
N PRO A 39 8.40 45.13 13.78
CA PRO A 39 7.17 45.55 13.09
C PRO A 39 7.32 45.99 11.62
N ALA A 40 6.14 46.07 11.01
CA ALA A 40 5.82 46.24 9.59
C ALA A 40 6.20 47.58 8.94
N ALA A 41 6.37 47.53 7.61
CA ALA A 41 6.30 48.68 6.72
C ALA A 41 5.14 48.50 5.71
N LYS A 42 4.32 49.55 5.58
CA LYS A 42 3.18 49.69 4.67
C LYS A 42 3.64 49.94 3.23
N THR A 43 2.90 49.45 2.24
CA THR A 43 2.80 50.14 0.94
C THR A 43 1.42 49.94 0.32
N GLU A 44 0.88 51.05 -0.19
CA GLU A 44 -0.45 51.25 -0.75
C GLU A 44 -0.61 50.73 -2.19
N GLN A 45 -1.86 50.33 -2.48
CA GLN A 45 -2.67 50.55 -3.70
C GLN A 45 -2.05 50.44 -5.10
N ALA A 46 -2.73 49.65 -5.95
CA ALA A 46 -3.29 50.17 -7.21
C ALA A 46 -4.45 49.29 -7.73
N THR A 47 -5.55 49.96 -8.03
CA THR A 47 -6.80 49.50 -8.65
C THR A 47 -6.70 49.42 -10.17
N SER A 48 -7.40 48.44 -10.78
CA SER A 48 -8.15 48.51 -12.07
C SER A 48 -8.44 47.07 -12.53
N GLY A 49 -9.53 46.73 -13.21
CA GLY A 49 -10.65 47.47 -13.76
C GLY A 49 -11.72 46.47 -14.20
N GLU A 50 -12.95 46.97 -14.26
CA GLU A 50 -14.15 46.26 -14.73
C GLU A 50 -14.05 45.85 -16.21
N THR A 51 -14.62 44.69 -16.55
CA THR A 51 -15.35 44.54 -17.81
C THR A 51 -16.57 43.62 -17.65
N LYS A 52 -17.75 44.22 -17.79
CA LYS A 52 -19.05 43.56 -17.99
C LYS A 52 -19.20 43.09 -19.43
N ALA A 53 -19.83 41.93 -19.63
CA ALA A 53 -20.58 41.59 -20.83
C ALA A 53 -21.78 40.67 -20.46
N PRO A 54 -22.83 40.60 -21.29
CA PRO A 54 -24.22 40.55 -20.81
C PRO A 54 -24.91 39.16 -20.84
N ASN A 55 -26.11 39.20 -20.26
CA ASN A 55 -27.12 38.19 -19.98
C ASN A 55 -27.78 37.43 -21.15
N ALA A 56 -28.43 36.32 -20.72
CA ALA A 56 -29.72 35.73 -21.14
C ALA A 56 -29.71 34.73 -22.31
N ALA A 57 -30.00 33.44 -22.07
CA ALA A 57 -31.30 32.75 -21.85
C ALA A 57 -31.88 32.22 -23.20
N ALA A 58 -32.58 31.10 -23.35
CA ALA A 58 -33.42 30.30 -22.45
C ALA A 58 -33.62 28.86 -22.99
N GLY A 59 -33.93 27.90 -22.12
CA GLY A 59 -35.16 27.08 -22.18
C GLY A 59 -34.81 25.59 -22.29
N VAL A 60 -35.33 24.67 -21.47
CA VAL A 60 -36.70 24.11 -21.55
C VAL A 60 -37.06 23.39 -20.23
N LYS A 61 -38.34 23.49 -19.85
CA LYS A 61 -39.04 22.85 -18.73
C LYS A 61 -39.29 21.34 -18.96
N ALA A 62 -39.29 20.55 -17.88
CA ALA A 62 -40.30 19.50 -17.66
C ALA A 62 -40.38 19.08 -16.18
N ALA A 63 -41.61 18.92 -15.70
CA ALA A 63 -42.06 18.23 -14.49
C ALA A 63 -43.43 17.60 -14.84
N PRO A 64 -44.10 16.77 -14.00
CA PRO A 64 -43.67 16.07 -12.79
C PRO A 64 -43.98 14.55 -12.80
N GLY A 65 -43.57 13.86 -11.73
CA GLY A 65 -43.87 12.45 -11.46
C GLY A 65 -45.17 12.19 -10.68
N ALA A 66 -45.49 10.90 -10.52
CA ALA A 66 -46.56 10.39 -9.67
C ALA A 66 -46.23 8.97 -9.14
N GLY A 67 -46.59 8.72 -7.88
CA GLY A 67 -46.82 7.38 -7.27
C GLY A 67 -45.59 6.73 -6.61
N GLY A 68 -45.64 6.15 -5.41
CA GLY A 68 -46.76 5.80 -4.55
C GLY A 68 -46.27 5.29 -3.17
N LYS A 69 -47.19 5.28 -2.21
CA LYS A 69 -47.03 4.89 -0.81
C LYS A 69 -47.01 3.36 -0.64
N GLY A 70 -46.32 2.87 0.40
CA GLY A 70 -46.43 1.51 0.89
C GLY A 70 -45.97 1.40 2.34
N GLU A 71 -46.94 1.35 3.26
CA GLU A 71 -46.84 1.21 4.71
C GLU A 71 -47.05 -0.27 5.07
N VAL A 72 -46.19 -0.88 5.89
CA VAL A 72 -46.50 -2.17 6.56
C VAL A 72 -45.96 -2.20 7.99
N THR A 73 -46.88 -2.48 8.89
CA THR A 73 -46.81 -2.65 10.35
C THR A 73 -46.26 -4.01 10.82
N ARG A 74 -45.41 -4.00 11.86
CA ARG A 74 -45.28 -4.83 13.12
C ARG A 74 -45.61 -6.36 13.10
N PRO A 75 -45.03 -7.23 13.99
CA PRO A 75 -44.77 -6.95 15.42
C PRO A 75 -43.55 -7.59 16.12
N ARG A 76 -43.36 -7.12 17.37
CA ARG A 76 -42.49 -7.59 18.46
C ARG A 76 -42.71 -9.07 18.85
N ARG A 77 -41.64 -9.73 19.30
CA ARG A 77 -41.66 -10.78 20.33
C ARG A 77 -40.70 -10.42 21.47
N THR A 78 -41.24 -10.41 22.68
CA THR A 78 -40.55 -10.56 23.97
C THR A 78 -40.51 -12.05 24.33
N ILE A 79 -39.51 -12.48 25.12
CA ILE A 79 -39.63 -13.24 26.40
C ILE A 79 -38.23 -13.73 26.86
N ASP A 80 -37.90 -13.29 28.08
CA ASP A 80 -37.27 -13.92 29.25
C ASP A 80 -36.03 -14.83 29.24
N THR A 81 -35.06 -14.33 30.04
CA THR A 81 -34.32 -14.91 31.19
C THR A 81 -33.96 -16.39 31.24
N GLY A 82 -32.68 -16.63 31.51
CA GLY A 82 -32.18 -17.86 32.15
C GLY A 82 -30.83 -17.61 32.81
N ASP A 83 -30.84 -17.46 34.13
CA ASP A 83 -29.67 -17.47 35.01
C ASP A 83 -28.92 -18.81 34.95
N ALA A 84 -27.59 -18.78 34.93
CA ALA A 84 -26.77 -19.95 35.25
C ALA A 84 -25.45 -19.56 35.93
N ALA A 85 -25.46 -19.80 37.25
CA ALA A 85 -24.40 -19.98 38.23
C ALA A 85 -22.93 -19.96 37.78
N ALA A 86 -22.15 -19.14 38.49
CA ALA A 86 -20.70 -19.20 38.59
C ALA A 86 -20.24 -20.35 39.52
N PRO A 87 -19.14 -21.06 39.21
CA PRO A 87 -18.43 -21.86 40.19
C PRO A 87 -17.22 -21.12 40.78
N SER A 88 -17.11 -21.20 42.11
CA SER A 88 -15.98 -20.75 42.93
C SER A 88 -14.80 -21.75 42.82
N PRO A 89 -13.53 -21.30 42.95
CA PRO A 89 -12.36 -22.16 42.73
C PRO A 89 -11.95 -22.91 44.00
N ALA A 90 -11.72 -24.22 43.87
CA ALA A 90 -11.04 -25.02 44.88
C ALA A 90 -9.53 -25.07 44.60
N THR A 91 -8.76 -24.57 45.56
CA THR A 91 -7.31 -24.71 45.72
C THR A 91 -6.93 -26.14 46.09
N GLY A 92 -5.90 -26.68 45.43
CA GLY A 92 -5.25 -27.93 45.83
C GLY A 92 -3.91 -28.09 45.13
N ALA A 93 -2.83 -27.78 45.85
CA ALA A 93 -1.45 -27.94 45.43
C ALA A 93 -1.02 -29.42 45.44
N GLY A 94 -0.12 -29.78 44.52
CA GLY A 94 0.52 -31.08 44.48
C GLY A 94 1.66 -31.12 43.45
N ASP A 95 2.84 -30.68 43.87
CA ASP A 95 4.11 -30.88 43.17
C ASP A 95 4.53 -32.36 43.23
N ALA A 96 4.64 -33.02 42.07
CA ALA A 96 5.57 -34.13 41.83
C ALA A 96 5.56 -34.52 40.34
N GLY A 97 6.73 -34.57 39.70
CA GLY A 97 6.94 -35.34 38.46
C GLY A 97 7.49 -34.59 37.26
N ALA A 98 8.53 -33.76 37.43
CA ALA A 98 9.29 -33.20 36.33
C ALA A 98 10.46 -34.13 35.93
N GLU A 99 10.18 -35.30 35.33
CA GLU A 99 11.24 -36.09 34.67
C GLU A 99 10.73 -37.19 33.69
N VAL A 100 9.68 -36.92 32.90
CA VAL A 100 9.33 -37.76 31.73
C VAL A 100 8.78 -36.90 30.59
N GLY A 101 9.56 -35.91 30.13
CA GLY A 101 9.08 -34.91 29.15
C GLY A 101 9.75 -34.92 27.78
N ALA A 102 11.00 -35.38 27.65
CA ALA A 102 11.75 -35.18 26.40
C ALA A 102 11.51 -36.29 25.35
N ALA A 103 11.31 -37.54 25.78
CA ALA A 103 11.13 -38.67 24.87
C ALA A 103 9.69 -38.83 24.33
N ALA A 104 8.68 -38.34 25.06
CA ALA A 104 7.29 -38.36 24.62
C ALA A 104 6.96 -37.23 23.63
N LEU A 105 7.61 -36.07 23.76
CA LEU A 105 7.44 -34.93 22.84
C LEU A 105 8.09 -35.17 21.46
N ALA A 106 9.08 -36.06 21.35
CA ALA A 106 9.68 -36.43 20.06
C ALA A 106 8.82 -37.43 19.25
N LYS A 107 7.88 -38.15 19.88
CA LYS A 107 7.10 -39.23 19.25
C LYS A 107 5.68 -38.83 18.82
N GLN A 108 5.29 -37.58 19.04
CA GLN A 108 3.93 -37.09 18.78
C GLN A 108 3.86 -35.87 17.85
N ARG A 109 4.88 -35.65 17.00
CA ARG A 109 4.64 -34.93 15.75
C ARG A 109 3.85 -35.88 14.84
N ALA A 110 2.53 -35.67 14.79
CA ALA A 110 1.68 -36.31 13.81
C ALA A 110 2.36 -36.25 12.42
N PRO A 111 2.27 -37.32 11.61
CA PRO A 111 2.88 -37.32 10.28
C PRO A 111 2.43 -36.08 9.52
N ALA A 112 3.36 -35.49 8.76
CA ALA A 112 3.22 -34.27 7.97
C ALA A 112 1.99 -34.21 7.04
N THR A 113 1.29 -35.34 6.87
CA THR A 113 0.04 -35.49 6.12
C THR A 113 -1.21 -35.03 6.88
N ALA A 114 -1.21 -34.99 8.23
CA ALA A 114 -2.38 -34.57 9.00
C ALA A 114 -2.69 -33.06 8.87
N SER A 115 -1.67 -32.22 8.66
CA SER A 115 -1.85 -30.78 8.38
C SER A 115 -2.35 -30.47 6.98
N LEU A 116 -2.33 -31.43 6.05
CA LEU A 116 -2.88 -31.29 4.69
C LEU A 116 -4.41 -31.46 4.62
N GLN A 117 -5.08 -31.84 5.72
CA GLN A 117 -6.54 -32.02 5.74
C GLN A 117 -7.34 -30.72 5.92
N LEU A 118 -6.68 -29.57 6.08
CA LEU A 118 -7.30 -28.24 5.92
C LEU A 118 -7.45 -27.89 4.42
N GLY A 119 -7.93 -28.84 3.63
CA GLY A 119 -8.07 -28.70 2.19
C GLY A 119 -9.12 -27.66 1.83
N LEU A 120 -8.89 -26.96 0.73
CA LEU A 120 -9.90 -26.13 0.08
C LEU A 120 -11.11 -26.98 -0.33
N THR A 121 -12.25 -26.33 -0.51
CA THR A 121 -13.48 -27.02 -0.88
C THR A 121 -13.41 -27.41 -2.37
N PRO A 122 -13.56 -28.70 -2.73
CA PRO A 122 -13.66 -29.09 -4.13
C PRO A 122 -14.86 -28.40 -4.79
N GLY A 123 -14.64 -27.82 -5.97
CA GLY A 123 -15.62 -27.05 -6.72
C GLY A 123 -15.86 -27.59 -8.13
N PRO A 124 -16.82 -26.99 -8.87
CA PRO A 124 -17.11 -27.36 -10.25
C PRO A 124 -15.93 -27.05 -11.19
N ALA A 125 -15.95 -27.65 -12.37
CA ALA A 125 -15.04 -27.26 -13.45
C ALA A 125 -15.29 -25.80 -13.85
N VAL A 126 -14.25 -24.97 -13.78
CA VAL A 126 -14.26 -23.64 -14.40
C VAL A 126 -13.09 -23.59 -15.36
N GLU A 127 -13.36 -23.31 -16.62
CA GLU A 127 -12.32 -23.12 -17.63
C GLU A 127 -11.91 -21.64 -17.63
N PHE A 128 -10.68 -21.38 -17.22
CA PHE A 128 -10.07 -20.05 -17.35
C PHE A 128 -9.18 -20.01 -18.58
N GLY A 129 -9.26 -18.91 -19.34
CA GLY A 129 -8.27 -18.61 -20.38
C GLY A 129 -6.95 -18.09 -19.80
N GLY A 130 -5.94 -17.92 -20.67
CA GLY A 130 -4.69 -17.25 -20.32
C GLY A 130 -3.90 -17.90 -19.19
N VAL A 131 -3.23 -17.09 -18.36
CA VAL A 131 -2.35 -17.57 -17.28
C VAL A 131 -3.13 -18.24 -16.14
N ALA A 132 -4.38 -17.83 -15.90
CA ALA A 132 -5.25 -18.44 -14.90
C ALA A 132 -5.62 -19.89 -15.26
N GLY A 133 -5.60 -20.23 -16.55
CA GLY A 133 -5.77 -21.59 -17.06
C GLY A 133 -4.49 -22.41 -17.16
N ALA A 134 -3.37 -21.94 -16.58
CA ALA A 134 -2.10 -22.66 -16.69
C ALA A 134 -2.25 -24.11 -16.19
N GLU A 135 -1.82 -25.08 -17.02
CA GLU A 135 -1.92 -26.52 -16.77
C GLU A 135 -1.34 -26.90 -15.39
N ALA A 136 -0.28 -26.21 -14.96
CA ALA A 136 0.33 -26.37 -13.65
C ALA A 136 -0.67 -26.29 -12.48
N PHE A 137 -1.67 -25.40 -12.54
CA PHE A 137 -2.65 -25.26 -11.46
C PHE A 137 -3.58 -26.49 -11.31
N ALA A 138 -3.73 -27.30 -12.36
CA ALA A 138 -4.43 -28.59 -12.28
C ALA A 138 -3.59 -29.70 -11.62
N TYR A 139 -2.29 -29.48 -11.43
CA TYR A 139 -1.36 -30.41 -10.78
C TYR A 139 -0.97 -29.98 -9.37
N LEU A 140 -1.23 -28.72 -8.99
CA LEU A 140 -1.02 -28.25 -7.63
C LEU A 140 -2.13 -28.76 -6.70
N PRO A 141 -1.80 -29.18 -5.46
CA PRO A 141 -2.81 -29.56 -4.49
C PRO A 141 -3.73 -28.39 -4.12
N ALA A 142 -4.99 -28.70 -3.80
CA ALA A 142 -5.92 -27.75 -3.23
C ALA A 142 -5.39 -27.10 -1.93
N SER A 143 -4.49 -27.73 -1.18
CA SER A 143 -3.89 -27.14 0.03
C SER A 143 -2.81 -26.08 -0.24
N THR A 144 -2.52 -25.75 -1.51
CA THR A 144 -1.56 -24.70 -1.89
C THR A 144 -1.90 -23.39 -1.16
N VAL A 145 -0.92 -22.76 -0.53
CA VAL A 145 -1.11 -21.53 0.26
C VAL A 145 -1.08 -20.30 -0.63
N PHE A 146 -0.20 -20.33 -1.63
CA PHE A 146 0.05 -19.24 -2.56
C PHE A 146 0.45 -19.79 -3.91
N ALA A 147 0.00 -19.18 -4.99
CA ALA A 147 0.44 -19.48 -6.34
C ALA A 147 0.58 -18.18 -7.13
N ALA A 148 1.63 -18.06 -7.92
CA ALA A 148 1.84 -16.95 -8.84
C ALA A 148 2.29 -17.49 -10.19
N ALA A 149 1.80 -16.90 -11.27
CA ALA A 149 2.22 -17.24 -12.62
C ALA A 149 2.26 -15.99 -13.49
N ALA A 150 3.20 -15.97 -14.44
CA ALA A 150 3.25 -15.02 -15.54
C ALA A 150 2.85 -15.75 -16.83
N ALA A 151 2.21 -15.04 -17.74
CA ALA A 151 1.72 -15.59 -19.00
C ALA A 151 2.87 -16.10 -19.87
N SER A 152 3.97 -15.35 -19.92
CA SER A 152 5.23 -15.87 -20.49
C SER A 152 6.46 -15.08 -20.05
N PRO A 153 7.62 -15.74 -19.88
CA PRO A 153 8.89 -15.08 -19.64
C PRO A 153 9.22 -14.03 -20.70
N LYS A 154 9.03 -14.37 -21.98
CA LYS A 154 9.37 -13.46 -23.08
C LYS A 154 8.51 -12.20 -23.05
N ARG A 155 7.19 -12.31 -22.84
CA ARG A 155 6.33 -11.12 -22.78
C ARG A 155 6.70 -10.20 -21.62
N ALA A 156 7.02 -10.77 -20.46
CA ALA A 156 7.47 -10.00 -19.30
C ALA A 156 8.78 -9.25 -19.61
N LEU A 157 9.76 -9.91 -20.26
CA LEU A 157 11.04 -9.31 -20.66
C LEU A 157 10.86 -8.24 -21.75
N ASP A 158 10.03 -8.49 -22.74
CA ASP A 158 9.73 -7.55 -23.82
C ASP A 158 9.04 -6.29 -23.25
N ALA A 159 8.09 -6.46 -22.33
CA ALA A 159 7.35 -5.35 -21.71
C ALA A 159 8.25 -4.40 -20.91
N ILE A 160 9.26 -4.92 -20.21
CA ILE A 160 10.23 -4.08 -19.48
C ILE A 160 11.34 -3.52 -20.38
N GLY A 161 11.33 -3.82 -21.68
CA GLY A 161 12.38 -3.39 -22.61
C GLY A 161 13.73 -4.03 -22.31
N PHE A 162 13.76 -5.34 -22.00
CA PHE A 162 14.97 -6.05 -21.59
C PHE A 162 16.16 -5.87 -22.54
N ASP A 163 15.92 -5.82 -23.86
CA ASP A 163 17.00 -5.60 -24.83
C ASP A 163 17.64 -4.21 -24.70
N ALA A 164 16.85 -3.17 -24.44
CA ALA A 164 17.35 -1.82 -24.18
C ALA A 164 18.12 -1.76 -22.85
N LEU A 165 17.61 -2.42 -21.81
CA LEU A 165 18.30 -2.56 -20.52
C LEU A 165 19.65 -3.26 -20.67
N LYS A 166 19.68 -4.36 -21.43
CA LYS A 166 20.89 -5.12 -21.70
C LYS A 166 21.91 -4.31 -22.51
N ALA A 167 21.44 -3.50 -23.46
CA ALA A 167 22.31 -2.64 -24.25
C ALA A 167 22.95 -1.54 -23.39
N GLU A 168 22.16 -0.83 -22.58
CA GLU A 168 22.64 0.25 -21.70
C GLU A 168 23.56 -0.27 -20.59
N TYR A 169 23.19 -1.37 -19.94
CA TYR A 169 23.92 -1.96 -18.81
C TYR A 169 24.73 -3.20 -19.20
N SER A 170 25.31 -3.19 -20.40
CA SER A 170 25.98 -4.35 -20.98
C SER A 170 27.08 -4.94 -20.09
N GLU A 171 27.86 -4.12 -19.40
CA GLU A 171 28.93 -4.59 -18.50
C GLU A 171 28.38 -5.37 -17.28
N PRO A 172 27.49 -4.83 -16.43
CA PRO A 172 26.83 -5.59 -15.36
C PRO A 172 26.16 -6.88 -15.83
N PHE A 173 25.41 -6.82 -16.93
CA PHE A 173 24.74 -8.00 -17.49
C PHE A 173 25.73 -9.05 -17.97
N THR A 174 26.84 -8.64 -18.58
CA THR A 174 27.90 -9.55 -19.02
C THR A 174 28.56 -10.25 -17.81
N GLY A 175 28.76 -9.52 -16.71
CA GLY A 175 29.26 -10.10 -15.46
C GLY A 175 28.34 -11.17 -14.90
N LEU A 176 27.05 -10.85 -14.76
CA LEU A 176 26.04 -11.78 -14.23
C LEU A 176 25.81 -12.98 -15.17
N SER A 177 25.69 -12.74 -16.47
CA SER A 177 25.58 -13.78 -17.52
C SER A 177 26.77 -14.74 -17.46
N ARG A 178 28.00 -14.21 -17.30
CA ARG A 178 29.19 -15.05 -17.16
C ARG A 178 29.13 -15.93 -15.90
N GLN A 179 28.68 -15.38 -14.78
CA GLN A 179 28.54 -16.14 -13.53
C GLN A 179 27.49 -17.24 -13.67
N VAL A 180 26.29 -16.91 -14.14
CA VAL A 180 25.19 -17.87 -14.36
C VAL A 180 25.61 -18.97 -15.35
N LYS A 181 26.31 -18.59 -16.42
CA LYS A 181 26.83 -19.53 -17.42
C LYS A 181 27.95 -20.42 -16.88
N ALA A 182 28.80 -19.91 -15.98
CA ALA A 182 29.82 -20.71 -15.31
C ALA A 182 29.19 -21.77 -14.39
N ASP A 183 28.12 -21.41 -13.67
CA ASP A 183 27.48 -22.29 -12.69
C ASP A 183 26.53 -23.31 -13.35
N THR A 184 25.87 -22.96 -14.44
CA THR A 184 24.81 -23.78 -15.06
C THR A 184 25.15 -24.31 -16.45
N GLY A 185 26.21 -23.80 -17.08
CA GLY A 185 26.54 -24.05 -18.49
C GLY A 185 25.72 -23.20 -19.48
N LEU A 186 24.69 -22.48 -19.01
CA LEU A 186 23.75 -21.73 -19.84
C LEU A 186 23.59 -20.29 -19.36
N ASP A 187 23.32 -19.36 -20.28
CA ASP A 187 23.01 -17.97 -19.91
C ASP A 187 21.52 -17.84 -19.62
N LEU A 188 21.08 -18.15 -18.40
CA LEU A 188 19.66 -18.10 -18.01
C LEU A 188 19.08 -16.67 -17.98
N LEU A 189 19.90 -15.64 -18.20
CA LEU A 189 19.43 -14.27 -18.41
C LEU A 189 19.01 -14.03 -19.87
N SER A 190 19.37 -14.92 -20.79
CA SER A 190 18.92 -14.88 -22.17
C SER A 190 17.60 -15.64 -22.33
N PRO A 191 16.57 -15.02 -22.93
CA PRO A 191 15.35 -15.74 -23.33
C PRO A 191 15.65 -17.01 -24.14
N ASP A 192 16.66 -16.96 -25.02
CA ASP A 192 17.02 -18.09 -25.88
C ASP A 192 17.55 -19.31 -25.11
N ALA A 193 18.12 -19.10 -23.91
CA ALA A 193 18.61 -20.21 -23.10
C ALA A 193 17.48 -21.11 -22.59
N TYR A 194 16.29 -20.56 -22.36
CA TYR A 194 15.11 -21.35 -21.96
C TYR A 194 14.68 -22.31 -23.07
N ALA A 195 14.76 -21.88 -24.34
CA ALA A 195 14.48 -22.77 -25.47
C ALA A 195 15.52 -23.92 -25.58
N GLN A 196 16.77 -23.68 -25.15
CA GLN A 196 17.80 -24.72 -25.06
C GLN A 196 17.51 -25.73 -23.93
N LEU A 197 16.88 -25.27 -22.83
CA LEU A 197 16.38 -26.14 -21.76
C LEU A 197 15.15 -26.97 -22.17
N GLY A 198 14.58 -26.74 -23.35
CA GLY A 198 13.31 -27.33 -23.78
C GLY A 198 12.07 -26.65 -23.17
N ILE A 199 12.22 -25.46 -22.59
CA ILE A 199 11.15 -24.66 -21.99
C ILE A 199 10.55 -23.71 -23.03
N ASP A 200 9.22 -23.59 -23.01
CA ASP A 200 8.45 -22.67 -23.85
C ASP A 200 8.44 -21.26 -23.24
N VAL A 201 9.20 -20.34 -23.84
CA VAL A 201 9.28 -18.93 -23.40
C VAL A 201 8.03 -18.11 -23.68
N HIS A 202 7.08 -18.65 -24.44
CA HIS A 202 5.82 -18.02 -24.79
C HIS A 202 4.64 -18.56 -23.97
N ALA A 203 4.89 -19.53 -23.09
CA ALA A 203 3.86 -20.15 -22.26
C ALA A 203 4.08 -19.87 -20.76
N PRO A 204 3.08 -20.19 -19.92
CA PRO A 204 3.12 -19.82 -18.51
C PRO A 204 4.30 -20.41 -17.75
N VAL A 205 4.83 -19.60 -16.83
CA VAL A 205 5.79 -19.98 -15.79
C VAL A 205 5.31 -19.45 -14.46
N GLY A 206 5.73 -20.07 -13.35
CA GLY A 206 5.29 -19.59 -12.05
C GLY A 206 5.92 -20.30 -10.87
N VAL A 207 5.41 -19.95 -9.70
CA VAL A 207 5.82 -20.47 -8.41
C VAL A 207 4.60 -20.72 -7.53
N ALA A 208 4.66 -21.74 -6.68
CA ALA A 208 3.64 -22.02 -5.69
C ALA A 208 4.28 -22.32 -4.34
N LEU A 209 3.70 -21.79 -3.26
CA LEU A 209 3.99 -22.20 -1.90
C LEU A 209 3.03 -23.33 -1.51
N LEU A 210 3.54 -24.55 -1.48
CA LEU A 210 2.75 -25.75 -1.19
C LEU A 210 2.45 -25.88 0.30
N SER A 211 3.40 -25.48 1.15
CA SER A 211 3.27 -25.54 2.60
C SER A 211 4.15 -24.48 3.26
N HIS A 212 3.54 -23.63 4.09
CA HIS A 212 4.26 -22.63 4.88
C HIS A 212 5.13 -23.27 5.96
N ASP A 213 4.59 -24.26 6.70
CA ASP A 213 5.30 -24.89 7.82
C ASP A 213 6.50 -25.74 7.38
N GLN A 214 6.48 -26.26 6.15
CA GLN A 214 7.61 -27.01 5.58
C GLN A 214 8.53 -26.13 4.74
N GLU A 215 8.19 -24.85 4.53
CA GLU A 215 8.89 -23.97 3.59
C GLU A 215 9.06 -24.64 2.21
N ALA A 216 7.96 -25.26 1.75
CA ALA A 216 7.95 -26.08 0.55
C ALA A 216 7.34 -25.30 -0.61
N PHE A 217 8.06 -25.23 -1.72
CA PHE A 217 7.64 -24.51 -2.92
C PHE A 217 7.81 -25.34 -4.18
N ALA A 218 7.05 -25.01 -5.22
CA ALA A 218 7.19 -25.55 -6.56
C ALA A 218 7.45 -24.40 -7.54
N VAL A 219 8.50 -24.47 -8.34
CA VAL A 219 8.71 -23.60 -9.50
C VAL A 219 8.32 -24.38 -10.74
N PHE A 220 7.43 -23.84 -11.57
CA PHE A 220 6.92 -24.55 -12.74
C PHE A 220 7.10 -23.76 -14.03
N ALA A 221 7.22 -24.50 -15.12
CA ALA A 221 7.32 -23.96 -16.47
C ALA A 221 6.66 -24.91 -17.47
N THR A 222 6.32 -24.36 -18.63
CA THR A 222 5.78 -25.13 -19.75
C THR A 222 6.92 -25.69 -20.61
N VAL A 223 6.84 -26.97 -20.96
CA VAL A 223 7.78 -27.69 -21.81
C VAL A 223 7.35 -27.54 -23.28
N ALA A 224 8.28 -27.06 -24.11
CA ALA A 224 8.15 -27.04 -25.57
C ALA A 224 8.71 -28.34 -26.18
N ASP A 225 9.83 -28.83 -25.65
CA ASP A 225 10.57 -29.97 -26.19
C ASP A 225 11.09 -30.86 -25.05
N LYS A 226 10.41 -31.98 -24.81
CA LYS A 226 10.77 -32.94 -23.75
C LYS A 226 12.15 -33.57 -23.99
N ALA A 227 12.54 -33.80 -25.24
CA ALA A 227 13.83 -34.43 -25.54
C ALA A 227 15.00 -33.51 -25.16
N LYS A 228 14.88 -32.21 -25.45
CA LYS A 228 15.86 -31.20 -25.01
C LYS A 228 15.90 -31.05 -23.50
N LEU A 229 14.75 -31.09 -22.83
CA LEU A 229 14.69 -31.09 -21.37
C LEU A 229 15.42 -32.32 -20.79
N ASP A 230 15.19 -33.50 -21.35
CA ASP A 230 15.83 -34.75 -20.93
C ASP A 230 17.36 -34.70 -21.15
N GLU A 231 17.82 -34.16 -22.28
CA GLU A 231 19.26 -33.94 -22.57
C GLU A 231 19.90 -32.92 -21.63
N THR A 232 19.18 -31.84 -21.32
CA THR A 232 19.61 -30.83 -20.37
C THR A 232 19.81 -31.43 -18.98
N LEU A 233 18.83 -32.20 -18.48
CA LEU A 233 18.94 -32.86 -17.18
C LEU A 233 20.11 -33.84 -17.14
N LYS A 234 20.37 -34.56 -18.23
CA LYS A 234 21.54 -35.43 -18.35
C LYS A 234 22.84 -34.63 -18.27
N THR A 235 22.91 -33.49 -18.94
CA THR A 235 24.09 -32.60 -18.96
C THR A 235 24.36 -31.99 -17.58
N LEU A 236 23.32 -31.50 -16.91
CA LEU A 236 23.42 -30.99 -15.54
C LEU A 236 23.87 -32.07 -14.55
N GLY A 237 23.37 -33.31 -14.71
CA GLY A 237 23.80 -34.44 -13.89
C GLY A 237 25.28 -34.76 -14.07
N ALA A 238 25.76 -34.76 -15.32
CA ALA A 238 27.17 -34.96 -15.62
C ALA A 238 28.07 -33.84 -15.06
N ALA A 239 27.65 -32.57 -15.22
CA ALA A 239 28.39 -31.41 -14.71
C ALA A 239 28.46 -31.39 -13.17
N GLY A 240 27.34 -31.66 -12.50
CA GLY A 240 27.24 -31.72 -11.04
C GLY A 240 27.78 -33.01 -10.42
N LYS A 241 28.18 -34.00 -11.23
CA LYS A 241 28.50 -35.37 -10.77
C LYS A 241 27.36 -36.00 -9.95
N VAL A 242 26.12 -35.71 -10.35
CA VAL A 242 24.88 -36.20 -9.72
C VAL A 242 24.23 -37.23 -10.62
N THR A 243 23.94 -38.41 -10.08
CA THR A 243 23.13 -39.42 -10.78
C THR A 243 21.65 -39.09 -10.60
N PHE A 244 20.94 -38.92 -11.70
CA PHE A 244 19.49 -38.77 -11.68
C PHE A 244 18.79 -40.12 -11.86
N THR A 245 17.82 -40.39 -11.00
CA THR A 245 16.91 -41.53 -11.11
C THR A 245 15.53 -41.04 -11.55
N ARG A 246 14.83 -41.86 -12.35
CA ARG A 246 13.50 -41.53 -12.87
C ARG A 246 12.50 -42.54 -12.34
N THR A 247 11.43 -42.06 -11.71
CA THR A 247 10.34 -42.89 -11.18
C THR A 247 9.03 -42.48 -11.84
N LYS A 248 8.33 -43.42 -12.46
CA LYS A 248 6.99 -43.16 -13.00
C LYS A 248 5.94 -43.21 -11.89
N VAL A 249 5.03 -42.25 -11.88
CA VAL A 249 3.88 -42.17 -10.97
C VAL A 249 2.67 -41.75 -11.82
N GLY A 250 1.83 -42.71 -12.20
CA GLY A 250 0.73 -42.46 -13.13
C GLY A 250 1.25 -42.00 -14.50
N ASP A 251 0.72 -40.88 -14.98
CA ASP A 251 1.13 -40.19 -16.21
C ASP A 251 2.32 -39.23 -16.01
N ALA A 252 2.81 -39.08 -14.77
CA ALA A 252 3.93 -38.23 -14.43
C ALA A 252 5.24 -39.02 -14.26
N GLU A 253 6.35 -38.30 -14.42
CA GLU A 253 7.71 -38.78 -14.20
C GLU A 253 8.39 -37.91 -13.13
N ILE A 254 8.97 -38.54 -12.11
CA ILE A 254 9.73 -37.87 -11.06
C ILE A 254 11.21 -38.13 -11.28
N VAL A 255 11.97 -37.05 -11.51
CA VAL A 255 13.44 -37.08 -11.58
C VAL A 255 14.00 -36.70 -10.21
N SER A 256 14.84 -37.58 -9.65
CA SER A 256 15.41 -37.43 -8.31
C SER A 256 16.94 -37.54 -8.37
N ALA A 257 17.64 -36.64 -7.71
CA ALA A 257 19.08 -36.75 -7.51
C ALA A 257 19.39 -37.78 -6.41
N GLU A 258 20.27 -38.73 -6.68
CA GLU A 258 20.66 -39.74 -5.70
C GLU A 258 21.25 -39.10 -4.43
N GLY A 259 20.75 -39.51 -3.25
CA GLY A 259 21.19 -38.96 -1.96
C GLY A 259 20.65 -37.56 -1.62
N PHE A 260 19.78 -36.96 -2.45
CA PHE A 260 19.26 -35.60 -2.26
C PHE A 260 17.73 -35.54 -2.27
N ASP A 261 17.12 -35.33 -1.09
CA ASP A 261 15.65 -35.27 -0.88
C ASP A 261 15.14 -33.85 -0.60
N ARG A 262 15.90 -32.82 -1.01
CA ARG A 262 15.49 -31.42 -0.89
C ARG A 262 14.90 -30.84 -2.18
N ALA A 263 15.15 -31.49 -3.31
CA ALA A 263 14.58 -31.08 -4.59
C ALA A 263 14.28 -32.30 -5.47
N HIS A 264 13.11 -32.30 -6.10
CA HIS A 264 12.73 -33.27 -7.13
C HIS A 264 12.09 -32.53 -8.29
N ILE A 265 12.21 -33.10 -9.49
CA ILE A 265 11.57 -32.55 -10.69
C ILE A 265 10.40 -33.47 -11.05
N VAL A 266 9.20 -32.90 -11.17
CA VAL A 266 8.01 -33.59 -11.67
C VAL A 266 7.77 -33.14 -13.10
N ILE A 267 7.68 -34.08 -14.03
CA ILE A 267 7.33 -33.83 -15.43
C ILE A 267 5.99 -34.51 -15.69
N ARG A 268 4.97 -33.74 -16.06
CA ARG A 268 3.61 -34.23 -16.33
C ARG A 268 2.97 -33.42 -17.45
N GLY A 269 2.50 -34.10 -18.49
CA GLY A 269 1.97 -33.43 -19.68
C GLY A 269 3.00 -32.47 -20.29
N ARG A 270 2.63 -31.20 -20.46
CA ARG A 270 3.54 -30.13 -20.89
C ARG A 270 4.09 -29.32 -19.72
N THR A 271 3.92 -29.75 -18.49
CA THR A 271 4.40 -29.03 -17.32
C THR A 271 5.62 -29.71 -16.70
N VAL A 272 6.64 -28.92 -16.35
CA VAL A 272 7.74 -29.33 -15.49
C VAL A 272 7.70 -28.52 -14.20
N MET A 273 7.88 -29.17 -13.05
CA MET A 273 7.90 -28.54 -11.73
C MET A 273 9.14 -28.96 -10.94
N ALA A 274 9.94 -28.00 -10.49
CA ALA A 274 10.95 -28.22 -9.47
C ALA A 274 10.32 -28.05 -8.09
N VAL A 275 10.12 -29.15 -7.37
CA VAL A 275 9.56 -29.19 -6.01
C VAL A 275 10.71 -29.15 -5.02
N VAL A 276 10.77 -28.10 -4.20
CA VAL A 276 11.89 -27.81 -3.29
C VAL A 276 11.39 -27.61 -1.87
N VAL A 277 12.18 -28.10 -0.92
CA VAL A 277 11.98 -27.92 0.52
C VAL A 277 13.27 -27.35 1.10
N ASP A 278 13.21 -26.14 1.67
CA ASP A 278 14.42 -25.42 2.11
C ASP A 278 15.01 -26.04 3.40
N ARG A 279 14.30 -25.90 4.53
CA ARG A 279 14.81 -26.29 5.85
C ARG A 279 14.57 -27.75 6.23
N HIS A 280 13.70 -28.44 5.50
CA HIS A 280 13.24 -29.78 5.85
C HIS A 280 13.65 -30.86 4.82
N ARG A 281 13.33 -32.12 5.13
CA ARG A 281 13.35 -33.24 4.18
C ARG A 281 11.91 -33.53 3.74
N GLY A 282 11.75 -34.36 2.72
CA GLY A 282 10.44 -34.81 2.24
C GLY A 282 9.98 -34.15 0.95
N ALA A 283 10.87 -33.51 0.20
CA ALA A 283 10.52 -33.02 -1.13
C ALA A 283 10.05 -34.16 -2.04
N GLY A 284 10.59 -35.38 -1.87
CA GLY A 284 10.15 -36.56 -2.63
C GLY A 284 8.72 -36.99 -2.33
N ALA A 285 8.24 -36.83 -1.09
CA ALA A 285 6.86 -37.11 -0.74
C ALA A 285 5.90 -36.09 -1.37
N LEU A 286 6.27 -34.81 -1.36
CA LEU A 286 5.51 -33.76 -2.02
C LEU A 286 5.49 -33.92 -3.54
N ALA A 287 6.62 -34.27 -4.15
CA ALA A 287 6.72 -34.54 -5.58
C ALA A 287 5.83 -35.72 -6.00
N LYS A 288 5.78 -36.78 -5.19
CA LYS A 288 4.84 -37.90 -5.39
C LYS A 288 3.38 -37.47 -5.27
N ALA A 289 3.07 -36.62 -4.30
CA ALA A 289 1.71 -36.08 -4.12
C ALA A 289 1.27 -35.25 -5.33
N ILE A 290 2.13 -34.36 -5.85
CA ILE A 290 1.89 -33.57 -7.07
C ILE A 290 1.75 -34.48 -8.29
N ALA A 291 2.65 -35.45 -8.45
CA ALA A 291 2.62 -36.40 -9.56
C ALA A 291 1.33 -37.25 -9.58
N ALA A 292 0.81 -37.60 -8.40
CA ALA A 292 -0.44 -38.36 -8.24
C ALA A 292 -1.68 -37.46 -8.09
N GLN A 293 -1.55 -36.13 -8.20
CA GLN A 293 -2.64 -35.19 -7.95
C GLN A 293 -3.79 -35.42 -8.93
N ALA A 294 -4.98 -35.70 -8.40
CA ALA A 294 -6.19 -35.84 -9.21
C ALA A 294 -6.73 -34.46 -9.58
N PRO A 295 -7.22 -34.24 -10.82
CA PRO A 295 -7.76 -32.94 -11.25
C PRO A 295 -8.86 -32.42 -10.33
N GLU A 296 -9.72 -33.29 -9.79
CA GLU A 296 -10.87 -32.95 -8.96
C GLU A 296 -10.50 -32.38 -7.59
N THR A 297 -9.27 -32.62 -7.14
CA THR A 297 -8.74 -32.13 -5.85
C THR A 297 -7.58 -31.16 -6.04
N SER A 298 -7.40 -30.65 -7.26
CA SER A 298 -6.36 -29.68 -7.59
C SER A 298 -6.74 -28.26 -7.21
N LEU A 299 -5.76 -27.35 -7.22
CA LEU A 299 -5.97 -25.93 -6.98
C LEU A 299 -6.94 -25.32 -7.99
N SER A 300 -6.84 -25.68 -9.28
CA SER A 300 -7.72 -25.13 -10.31
C SER A 300 -9.20 -25.53 -10.14
N ARG A 301 -9.50 -26.52 -9.28
CA ARG A 301 -10.86 -26.92 -8.90
C ARG A 301 -11.29 -26.44 -7.53
N ALA A 302 -10.43 -25.77 -6.77
CA ALA A 302 -10.81 -25.25 -5.47
C ALA A 302 -11.82 -24.09 -5.62
N VAL A 303 -12.89 -24.09 -4.82
CA VAL A 303 -13.91 -23.02 -4.82
C VAL A 303 -13.27 -21.67 -4.52
N GLU A 304 -12.34 -21.63 -3.59
CA GLU A 304 -11.64 -20.42 -3.14
C GLU A 304 -10.68 -19.87 -4.21
N TYR A 305 -10.12 -20.74 -5.07
CA TYR A 305 -9.36 -20.32 -6.24
C TYR A 305 -10.30 -19.81 -7.33
N THR A 306 -11.25 -20.65 -7.74
CA THR A 306 -12.15 -20.35 -8.87
C THR A 306 -12.98 -19.09 -8.64
N SER A 307 -13.55 -18.89 -7.44
CA SER A 307 -14.29 -17.66 -7.09
C SER A 307 -13.41 -16.42 -7.09
N ALA A 308 -12.20 -16.50 -6.53
CA ALA A 308 -11.28 -15.36 -6.48
C ALA A 308 -10.82 -14.95 -7.89
N VAL A 309 -10.51 -15.92 -8.75
CA VAL A 309 -10.07 -15.66 -10.13
C VAL A 309 -11.22 -15.18 -11.01
N ALA A 310 -12.43 -15.75 -10.86
CA ALA A 310 -13.59 -15.36 -11.65
C ALA A 310 -14.01 -13.90 -11.45
N GLY A 311 -13.74 -13.30 -10.29
CA GLY A 311 -14.04 -11.90 -10.02
C GLY A 311 -12.99 -10.90 -10.52
N LEU A 312 -11.87 -11.35 -11.10
CA LEU A 312 -10.86 -10.47 -11.66
C LEU A 312 -11.30 -9.89 -13.02
N ASP A 313 -11.14 -8.57 -13.19
CA ASP A 313 -11.40 -7.89 -14.47
C ASP A 313 -10.38 -8.31 -15.56
N PHE A 314 -9.18 -8.72 -15.15
CA PHE A 314 -8.10 -9.15 -16.04
C PHE A 314 -7.04 -9.96 -15.30
N TYR A 315 -6.37 -10.83 -16.04
CA TYR A 315 -5.22 -11.63 -15.57
C TYR A 315 -4.37 -12.09 -16.75
N ASP A 316 -4.39 -11.38 -17.88
CA ASP A 316 -3.79 -11.88 -19.13
C ASP A 316 -2.26 -12.01 -19.07
N GLU A 317 -1.58 -11.20 -18.23
CA GLU A 317 -0.12 -11.15 -18.16
C GLU A 317 0.46 -11.81 -16.92
N ALA A 318 -0.20 -11.69 -15.77
CA ALA A 318 0.19 -12.41 -14.57
C ALA A 318 -1.01 -12.61 -13.64
N ILE A 319 -0.90 -13.63 -12.80
CA ILE A 319 -1.82 -13.90 -11.72
C ILE A 319 -1.05 -14.22 -10.44
N VAL A 320 -1.56 -13.74 -9.32
CA VAL A 320 -1.14 -14.12 -7.98
C VAL A 320 -2.39 -14.52 -7.22
N TRP A 321 -2.35 -15.61 -6.49
CA TRP A 321 -3.44 -16.08 -5.66
C TRP A 321 -2.90 -16.49 -4.30
N ALA A 322 -3.61 -16.12 -3.24
CA ALA A 322 -3.26 -16.45 -1.86
C ALA A 322 -4.49 -16.87 -1.06
N ASN A 323 -4.33 -17.94 -0.28
CA ASN A 323 -5.34 -18.44 0.64
C ASN A 323 -5.22 -17.77 2.01
N PHE A 324 -5.86 -16.61 2.16
CA PHE A 324 -5.84 -15.86 3.41
C PHE A 324 -6.51 -16.63 4.55
N GLY A 325 -7.58 -17.38 4.30
CA GLY A 325 -8.26 -18.17 5.32
C GLY A 325 -7.34 -19.19 5.98
N LEU A 326 -6.42 -19.79 5.22
CA LEU A 326 -5.40 -20.70 5.76
C LEU A 326 -4.37 -19.94 6.59
N VAL A 327 -3.90 -18.78 6.15
CA VAL A 327 -2.98 -17.91 6.91
C VAL A 327 -3.60 -17.45 8.24
N VAL A 328 -4.85 -17.02 8.22
CA VAL A 328 -5.61 -16.56 9.40
C VAL A 328 -5.80 -17.71 10.39
N LYS A 329 -6.17 -18.90 9.92
CA LYS A 329 -6.28 -20.09 10.77
C LYS A 329 -4.94 -20.44 11.43
N MET A 330 -3.84 -20.39 10.68
CA MET A 330 -2.49 -20.64 11.22
C MET A 330 -2.12 -19.64 12.31
N GLN A 331 -2.41 -18.35 12.12
CA GLN A 331 -2.14 -17.32 13.13
C GLN A 331 -3.02 -17.48 14.38
N THR A 332 -4.31 -17.74 14.18
CA THR A 332 -5.28 -17.92 15.29
C THR A 332 -4.89 -19.11 16.18
N LEU A 333 -4.44 -20.21 15.60
CA LEU A 333 -3.97 -21.39 16.35
C LEU A 333 -2.72 -21.09 17.18
N ARG A 334 -1.85 -20.18 16.73
CA ARG A 334 -0.65 -19.76 17.48
C ARG A 334 -1.01 -18.86 18.67
N HIS A 335 -2.06 -18.05 18.55
CA HIS A 335 -2.45 -17.06 19.58
C HIS A 335 -3.45 -17.60 20.61
N GLY A 336 -4.19 -18.67 20.29
CA GLY A 336 -5.19 -19.26 21.19
C GLY A 336 -4.65 -19.89 22.49
N ARG A 337 -3.33 -19.89 22.74
CA ARG A 337 -2.70 -20.58 23.87
C ARG A 337 -2.30 -19.70 25.07
N SER A 338 -2.40 -18.36 24.99
CA SER A 338 -2.12 -17.48 26.13
C SER A 338 -3.41 -17.03 26.82
N GLY A 339 -3.46 -17.13 28.16
CA GLY A 339 -4.61 -16.72 28.98
C GLY A 339 -5.03 -15.27 28.69
N ARG A 340 -6.33 -15.04 28.42
CA ARG A 340 -6.82 -13.80 27.81
C ARG A 340 -7.22 -12.75 28.85
N SER A 341 -6.58 -11.57 28.77
CA SER A 341 -7.16 -10.34 29.34
C SER A 341 -8.37 -9.87 28.50
N ALA A 342 -9.24 -9.03 29.06
CA ALA A 342 -10.38 -8.45 28.33
C ALA A 342 -9.96 -7.72 27.04
N ARG A 343 -8.82 -7.02 27.09
CA ARG A 343 -8.18 -6.39 25.92
C ARG A 343 -7.86 -7.40 24.81
N GLN A 344 -7.22 -8.52 25.15
CA GLN A 344 -6.91 -9.56 24.15
C GLN A 344 -8.16 -10.24 23.59
N ALA A 345 -9.25 -10.31 24.36
CA ALA A 345 -10.52 -10.80 23.85
C ALA A 345 -11.10 -9.84 22.80
N ALA A 346 -11.09 -8.53 23.06
CA ALA A 346 -11.53 -7.50 22.11
C ALA A 346 -10.63 -7.44 20.86
N GLU A 347 -9.30 -7.51 21.01
CA GLU A 347 -8.35 -7.56 19.89
C GLU A 347 -8.61 -8.80 19.00
N ASN A 348 -8.85 -9.96 19.62
CA ASN A 348 -9.19 -11.17 18.88
C ASN A 348 -10.56 -11.07 18.20
N GLU A 349 -11.57 -10.48 18.85
CA GLU A 349 -12.88 -10.27 18.24
C GLU A 349 -12.78 -9.35 17.02
N LEU A 350 -12.06 -8.22 17.15
CA LEU A 350 -11.81 -7.29 16.05
C LEU A 350 -11.11 -8.01 14.89
N PHE A 351 -10.06 -8.78 15.18
CA PHE A 351 -9.35 -9.57 14.18
C PHE A 351 -10.24 -10.62 13.50
N GLN A 352 -11.04 -11.36 14.26
CA GLN A 352 -11.94 -12.38 13.70
C GLN A 352 -13.04 -11.76 12.84
N ARG A 353 -13.59 -10.60 13.21
CA ARG A 353 -14.61 -9.92 12.40
C ARG A 353 -14.05 -9.33 11.11
N LEU A 354 -12.83 -8.78 11.16
CA LEU A 354 -12.19 -8.19 9.98
C LEU A 354 -11.59 -9.26 9.06
N VAL A 355 -10.86 -10.21 9.62
CA VAL A 355 -9.99 -11.11 8.87
C VAL A 355 -10.56 -12.53 8.76
N GLY A 356 -11.45 -12.94 9.68
CA GLY A 356 -12.07 -14.26 9.67
C GLY A 356 -12.88 -14.59 8.41
N PRO A 357 -13.66 -13.64 7.84
CA PRO A 357 -14.38 -13.86 6.58
C PRO A 357 -13.48 -13.92 5.33
N LEU A 358 -12.18 -13.62 5.45
CA LEU A 358 -11.28 -13.61 4.29
C LEU A 358 -10.98 -15.05 3.85
N GLY A 359 -11.55 -15.46 2.72
CA GLY A 359 -11.28 -16.76 2.11
C GLY A 359 -9.96 -16.76 1.33
N ALA A 360 -9.98 -16.17 0.14
CA ALA A 360 -8.81 -16.05 -0.72
C ALA A 360 -8.77 -14.66 -1.37
N VAL A 361 -7.61 -14.31 -1.91
CA VAL A 361 -7.43 -13.12 -2.75
C VAL A 361 -6.73 -13.55 -4.02
N ALA A 362 -7.26 -13.12 -5.15
CA ALA A 362 -6.55 -13.16 -6.41
C ALA A 362 -6.14 -11.74 -6.80
N LEU A 363 -4.97 -11.63 -7.42
CA LEU A 363 -4.47 -10.43 -8.08
C LEU A 363 -4.18 -10.80 -9.54
N GLY A 364 -4.69 -10.02 -10.47
CA GLY A 364 -4.35 -10.13 -11.89
C GLY A 364 -3.59 -8.89 -12.33
N ALA A 365 -2.60 -9.05 -13.20
CA ALA A 365 -1.86 -7.94 -13.78
C ALA A 365 -2.04 -7.87 -15.29
N ARG A 366 -2.00 -6.65 -15.81
CA ARG A 366 -1.98 -6.33 -17.23
C ARG A 366 -0.92 -5.27 -17.49
N LEU A 367 -0.07 -5.55 -18.47
CA LEU A 367 0.96 -4.63 -18.95
C LEU A 367 0.48 -3.98 -20.24
N ARG A 368 0.64 -2.66 -20.34
CA ARG A 368 0.42 -1.86 -21.54
C ARG A 368 1.67 -1.02 -21.80
N ASP A 369 1.80 -0.50 -23.01
CA ASP A 369 2.94 0.37 -23.36
C ASP A 369 3.13 1.51 -22.36
N LYS A 370 2.05 2.18 -21.92
CA LYS A 370 2.11 3.31 -20.98
C LYS A 370 1.40 3.07 -19.65
N ALA A 371 1.10 1.82 -19.29
CA ALA A 371 0.43 1.54 -18.02
C ALA A 371 0.76 0.15 -17.48
N VAL A 372 0.83 0.06 -16.15
CA VAL A 372 0.83 -1.20 -15.41
C VAL A 372 -0.42 -1.22 -14.56
N GLU A 373 -1.33 -2.15 -14.84
CA GLU A 373 -2.61 -2.27 -14.16
C GLU A 373 -2.64 -3.57 -13.36
N VAL A 374 -3.19 -3.51 -12.15
CA VAL A 374 -3.41 -4.63 -11.23
C VAL A 374 -4.86 -4.61 -10.80
N ALA A 375 -5.55 -5.73 -10.96
CA ALA A 375 -6.86 -5.98 -10.38
C ALA A 375 -6.68 -6.90 -9.18
N ALA A 376 -7.45 -6.68 -8.12
CA ALA A 376 -7.54 -7.54 -6.96
C ALA A 376 -8.99 -7.95 -6.79
N PHE A 377 -9.24 -9.20 -6.43
CA PHE A 377 -10.57 -9.63 -6.03
C PHE A 377 -10.50 -10.53 -4.80
N MET A 378 -11.39 -10.25 -3.87
CA MET A 378 -11.52 -10.93 -2.59
C MET A 378 -12.99 -11.34 -2.45
N PRO A 379 -13.32 -12.63 -2.67
CA PRO A 379 -14.66 -13.14 -2.40
C PRO A 379 -14.99 -12.94 -0.93
N LEU A 380 -16.14 -12.31 -0.64
CA LEU A 380 -16.60 -12.04 0.71
C LEU A 380 -18.09 -12.38 0.83
N PRO A 381 -18.51 -13.00 1.94
CA PRO A 381 -19.93 -13.07 2.29
C PRO A 381 -20.57 -11.68 2.32
N LYS A 382 -21.86 -11.58 1.96
CA LYS A 382 -22.60 -10.30 1.97
C LYS A 382 -22.66 -9.64 3.35
N ASP A 383 -22.70 -10.46 4.39
CA ASP A 383 -22.72 -10.06 5.78
C ASP A 383 -21.31 -9.83 6.36
N ALA A 384 -20.25 -10.12 5.58
CA ALA A 384 -18.89 -9.82 5.97
C ALA A 384 -18.75 -8.33 6.24
N TRP A 385 -18.12 -8.01 7.36
CA TRP A 385 -18.09 -6.65 7.86
C TRP A 385 -17.34 -5.68 6.94
N LEU A 386 -16.27 -6.15 6.30
CA LEU A 386 -15.52 -5.39 5.27
C LEU A 386 -16.42 -4.97 4.10
N SER A 387 -17.31 -5.85 3.64
CA SER A 387 -18.28 -5.55 2.57
C SER A 387 -19.32 -4.52 3.00
N ARG A 388 -19.66 -4.46 4.30
CA ARG A 388 -20.58 -3.46 4.86
C ARG A 388 -19.92 -2.11 5.05
N LEU A 389 -18.61 -2.07 5.33
CA LEU A 389 -17.89 -0.85 5.72
C LEU A 389 -17.87 0.20 4.59
N ALA A 390 -17.78 -0.26 3.35
CA ALA A 390 -17.70 0.58 2.17
C ALA A 390 -19.00 0.51 1.35
N LYS A 391 -19.32 1.57 0.63
CA LYS A 391 -20.46 1.63 -0.30
C LYS A 391 -19.99 2.25 -1.60
N ASN A 392 -20.46 1.73 -2.73
CA ASN A 392 -20.17 2.36 -4.02
C ASN A 392 -20.75 3.78 -4.08
N ILE A 393 -19.98 4.70 -4.64
CA ILE A 393 -20.39 6.06 -4.94
C ILE A 393 -21.24 6.00 -6.22
N GLU A 394 -22.42 6.63 -6.19
CA GLU A 394 -23.29 6.72 -7.35
C GLU A 394 -22.77 7.78 -8.32
N GLY A 395 -22.26 7.34 -9.47
CA GLY A 395 -21.69 8.23 -10.48
C GLY A 395 -20.25 8.66 -10.18
N THR A 396 -19.88 9.87 -10.60
CA THR A 396 -18.54 10.43 -10.39
C THR A 396 -18.45 11.03 -9.00
N PRO A 397 -17.43 10.69 -8.17
CA PRO A 397 -17.26 11.29 -6.85
C PRO A 397 -17.23 12.81 -6.92
N VAL A 398 -17.89 13.48 -5.96
CA VAL A 398 -18.10 14.93 -6.07
C VAL A 398 -16.79 15.72 -6.10
N VAL A 399 -15.77 15.24 -5.37
CA VAL A 399 -14.45 15.88 -5.34
C VAL A 399 -13.74 15.78 -6.70
N VAL A 400 -13.94 14.68 -7.42
CA VAL A 400 -13.39 14.48 -8.77
C VAL A 400 -14.11 15.38 -9.76
N ALA A 401 -15.45 15.45 -9.67
CA ALA A 401 -16.25 16.31 -10.54
C ALA A 401 -15.96 17.80 -10.34
N ALA A 402 -15.68 18.22 -9.10
CA ALA A 402 -15.45 19.63 -8.75
C ALA A 402 -13.99 20.11 -8.91
N ALA A 403 -13.00 19.20 -8.87
CA ALA A 403 -11.60 19.58 -9.07
C ALA A 403 -11.33 19.93 -10.55
N ASP A 404 -10.93 21.16 -10.82
CA ASP A 404 -10.66 21.72 -12.15
C ASP A 404 -9.17 21.79 -12.50
N ALA A 405 -8.30 21.47 -11.55
CA ALA A 405 -6.85 21.36 -11.73
C ALA A 405 -6.37 19.93 -11.44
N GLU A 406 -5.22 19.56 -12.00
CA GLU A 406 -4.59 18.27 -11.75
C GLU A 406 -4.26 18.10 -10.26
N PRO A 407 -4.68 17.00 -9.61
CA PRO A 407 -4.44 16.81 -8.19
C PRO A 407 -3.00 16.39 -7.93
N LEU A 408 -2.35 17.04 -6.94
CA LEU A 408 -1.14 16.55 -6.28
C LEU A 408 -1.43 15.35 -5.38
N PHE A 409 -2.66 15.28 -4.88
CA PHE A 409 -3.22 14.18 -4.13
C PHE A 409 -4.73 14.28 -4.22
N LEU A 410 -5.42 13.17 -4.49
CA LEU A 410 -6.87 13.09 -4.38
C LEU A 410 -7.23 11.77 -3.73
N THR A 411 -8.07 11.79 -2.72
CA THR A 411 -8.70 10.59 -2.20
C THR A 411 -10.18 10.84 -1.99
N THR A 412 -11.00 9.83 -2.24
CA THR A 412 -12.42 9.85 -1.93
C THR A 412 -12.87 8.45 -1.60
N PHE A 413 -13.84 8.37 -0.71
CA PHE A 413 -14.42 7.11 -0.28
C PHE A 413 -15.85 7.34 0.18
N ARG A 414 -16.64 6.27 0.22
CA ARG A 414 -17.96 6.28 0.83
C ARG A 414 -18.07 5.13 1.81
N LEU A 415 -18.29 5.47 3.07
CA LEU A 415 -18.42 4.52 4.17
C LEU A 415 -19.90 4.31 4.54
N ASP A 416 -20.20 3.12 5.05
CA ASP A 416 -21.37 2.93 5.89
C ASP A 416 -21.05 3.44 7.31
N ILE A 417 -21.60 4.61 7.66
CA ILE A 417 -21.31 5.26 8.95
C ILE A 417 -21.64 4.34 10.14
N PRO A 418 -22.82 3.70 10.24
CA PRO A 418 -23.09 2.70 11.28
C PRO A 418 -22.02 1.60 11.37
N ALA A 419 -21.66 0.95 10.25
CA ALA A 419 -20.66 -0.12 10.26
C ALA A 419 -19.26 0.39 10.64
N TYR A 420 -18.89 1.61 10.26
CA TYR A 420 -17.65 2.26 10.68
C TYR A 420 -17.63 2.54 12.19
N MET A 421 -18.76 3.00 12.77
CA MET A 421 -18.85 3.25 14.21
C MET A 421 -18.74 1.97 15.03
N GLU A 422 -19.21 0.82 14.52
CA GLU A 422 -18.95 -0.49 15.13
C GLU A 422 -17.42 -0.74 15.25
N VAL A 423 -16.61 -0.30 14.27
CA VAL A 423 -15.14 -0.49 14.28
C VAL A 423 -14.51 0.38 15.34
N VAL A 424 -14.89 1.66 15.38
CA VAL A 424 -14.41 2.62 16.37
C VAL A 424 -14.73 2.13 17.78
N GLU A 425 -15.95 1.65 18.01
CA GLU A 425 -16.36 1.13 19.32
C GLU A 425 -15.53 -0.10 19.74
N LEU A 426 -15.30 -1.05 18.83
CA LEU A 426 -14.48 -2.23 19.11
C LEU A 426 -13.00 -1.87 19.34
N ALA A 427 -12.45 -0.92 18.58
CA ALA A 427 -11.10 -0.42 18.76
C ALA A 427 -10.94 0.29 20.12
N MET A 428 -11.88 1.16 20.49
CA MET A 428 -11.88 1.82 21.80
C MET A 428 -11.99 0.81 22.94
N LYS A 429 -12.86 -0.20 22.82
CA LYS A 429 -12.96 -1.31 23.79
C LYS A 429 -11.65 -2.07 23.93
N ALA A 430 -10.92 -2.29 22.84
CA ALA A 430 -9.60 -2.93 22.88
C ALA A 430 -8.55 -2.07 23.61
N GLU A 431 -8.69 -0.74 23.56
CA GLU A 431 -7.84 0.20 24.30
C GLU A 431 -8.32 0.48 25.74
N GLY A 432 -9.48 -0.05 26.13
CA GLY A 432 -10.08 0.16 27.45
C GLY A 432 -10.88 1.45 27.58
N GLY A 433 -11.18 2.14 26.47
CA GLY A 433 -12.06 3.31 26.42
C GLY A 433 -13.49 2.97 26.00
N SER A 434 -14.36 3.98 26.02
CA SER A 434 -15.76 3.88 25.56
C SER A 434 -16.15 5.05 24.67
N LEU A 435 -16.80 4.76 23.54
CA LEU A 435 -17.36 5.78 22.65
C LEU A 435 -18.46 6.60 23.35
N ASP A 436 -19.17 5.99 24.29
CA ASP A 436 -20.26 6.66 25.04
C ASP A 436 -19.72 7.79 25.93
N GLU A 437 -18.50 7.67 26.46
CA GLU A 437 -17.85 8.72 27.25
C GLU A 437 -17.55 9.95 26.38
N ILE A 438 -17.05 9.74 25.15
CA ILE A 438 -16.82 10.83 24.18
C ILE A 438 -18.14 11.50 23.80
N LYS A 439 -19.18 10.71 23.52
CA LYS A 439 -20.52 11.21 23.19
C LYS A 439 -21.11 12.03 24.34
N ALA A 440 -20.98 11.54 25.57
CA ALA A 440 -21.43 12.24 26.77
C ALA A 440 -20.69 13.58 26.95
N GLY A 441 -19.37 13.59 26.79
CA GLY A 441 -18.56 14.81 26.89
C GLY A 441 -18.93 15.86 25.84
N LEU A 442 -19.12 15.46 24.58
CA LEU A 442 -19.55 16.39 23.51
C LEU A 442 -20.96 16.93 23.74
N LYS A 443 -21.87 16.08 24.25
CA LYS A 443 -23.22 16.51 24.60
C LYS A 443 -23.22 17.51 25.76
N GLU A 444 -22.40 17.29 26.78
CA GLU A 444 -22.27 18.19 27.92
C GLU A 444 -21.63 19.53 27.53
N MET A 445 -20.53 19.50 26.77
CA MET A 445 -19.78 20.72 26.43
C MET A 445 -20.47 21.59 25.37
N ALA A 446 -21.10 20.96 24.36
CA ALA A 446 -21.58 21.68 23.17
C ALA A 446 -23.09 21.53 22.94
N ASN A 447 -23.82 20.75 23.75
CA ASN A 447 -25.22 20.39 23.51
C ASN A 447 -25.43 19.83 22.08
N VAL A 448 -24.49 18.97 21.68
CA VAL A 448 -24.46 18.26 20.39
C VAL A 448 -24.73 16.79 20.67
N ASP A 449 -25.80 16.27 20.09
CA ASP A 449 -26.03 14.83 20.07
C ASP A 449 -25.22 14.23 18.92
N VAL A 450 -24.08 13.58 19.20
CA VAL A 450 -23.16 13.08 18.16
C VAL A 450 -23.87 12.13 17.20
N ASP A 451 -24.74 11.26 17.69
CA ASP A 451 -25.43 10.27 16.85
C ASP A 451 -26.45 10.95 15.94
N LYS A 452 -27.24 11.88 16.47
CA LYS A 452 -28.31 12.53 15.72
C LYS A 452 -27.83 13.71 14.87
N ASP A 453 -27.06 14.62 15.47
CA ASP A 453 -26.72 15.92 14.90
C ASP A 453 -25.50 15.82 13.97
N LEU A 454 -24.54 14.94 14.26
CA LEU A 454 -23.34 14.75 13.46
C LEU A 454 -23.44 13.50 12.57
N LEU A 455 -23.41 12.31 13.15
CA LEU A 455 -23.35 11.05 12.39
C LEU A 455 -24.60 10.83 11.54
N GLY A 456 -25.79 11.13 12.09
CA GLY A 456 -27.06 11.05 11.39
C GLY A 456 -27.20 12.04 10.23
N ALA A 457 -26.38 13.09 10.19
CA ALA A 457 -26.35 14.07 9.11
C ALA A 457 -25.35 13.72 7.98
N LEU A 458 -24.52 12.67 8.13
CA LEU A 458 -23.54 12.26 7.14
C LEU A 458 -24.11 11.20 6.19
N SER A 459 -23.81 11.32 4.89
CA SER A 459 -24.14 10.30 3.88
C SER A 459 -23.08 9.19 3.78
N GLY A 460 -21.91 9.42 4.40
CA GLY A 460 -20.76 8.54 4.35
C GLY A 460 -19.75 8.84 3.24
N GLU A 461 -20.11 9.66 2.24
CA GLU A 461 -19.17 10.12 1.21
C GLU A 461 -18.20 11.15 1.80
N ALA A 462 -16.92 11.01 1.51
CA ALA A 462 -15.89 11.98 1.85
C ALA A 462 -14.87 12.08 0.72
N GLY A 463 -14.20 13.22 0.61
CA GLY A 463 -13.14 13.41 -0.36
C GLY A 463 -12.19 14.53 0.04
N VAL A 464 -10.92 14.35 -0.31
CA VAL A 464 -9.86 15.35 -0.21
C VAL A 464 -9.24 15.50 -1.58
N VAL A 465 -8.99 16.73 -2.00
CA VAL A 465 -8.13 17.04 -3.13
C VAL A 465 -7.14 18.12 -2.73
N VAL A 466 -5.90 17.93 -3.15
CA VAL A 466 -4.81 18.89 -3.02
C VAL A 466 -4.32 19.19 -4.42
N THR A 467 -4.26 20.46 -4.79
CA THR A 467 -3.81 20.92 -6.11
C THR A 467 -2.68 21.93 -5.94
N GLY A 468 -1.85 22.10 -6.96
CA GLY A 468 -0.78 23.08 -6.92
C GLY A 468 0.17 22.91 -8.09
N ASP A 469 1.12 23.84 -8.18
CA ASP A 469 2.21 23.79 -9.14
C ASP A 469 3.41 23.12 -8.47
N VAL A 470 3.74 21.90 -8.90
CA VAL A 470 4.83 21.11 -8.29
C VAL A 470 6.16 21.84 -8.40
N ASP A 471 6.44 22.48 -9.55
CA ASP A 471 7.70 23.17 -9.77
C ASP A 471 7.84 24.34 -8.79
N LYS A 472 6.76 25.08 -8.55
CA LYS A 472 6.74 26.18 -7.57
C LYS A 472 6.77 25.70 -6.13
N LEU A 473 6.15 24.56 -5.82
CA LEU A 473 6.11 24.01 -4.47
C LEU A 473 7.50 23.71 -3.92
N PHE A 474 8.42 23.34 -4.81
CA PHE A 474 9.79 22.93 -4.49
C PHE A 474 10.87 23.88 -5.04
N ALA A 475 10.48 25.06 -5.55
CA ALA A 475 11.40 26.05 -6.11
C ALA A 475 12.27 26.74 -5.04
N ASP A 476 11.66 27.15 -3.92
CA ASP A 476 12.38 27.79 -2.82
C ASP A 476 12.81 26.75 -1.77
N ARG A 477 14.02 26.23 -1.95
CA ARG A 477 14.62 25.23 -1.05
C ARG A 477 15.36 25.85 0.12
N SER A 478 15.53 27.16 0.13
CA SER A 478 16.30 27.85 1.16
C SER A 478 15.61 27.80 2.53
N GLY A 479 14.27 27.69 2.54
CA GLY A 479 13.45 27.62 3.75
C GLY A 479 13.24 26.23 4.35
N GLY A 480 13.87 25.17 3.83
CA GLY A 480 13.84 23.84 4.44
C GLY A 480 12.52 23.05 4.32
N GLY A 481 11.58 23.47 3.47
CA GLY A 481 10.31 22.78 3.26
C GLY A 481 9.55 23.24 2.01
N PRO A 482 8.44 22.58 1.64
CA PRO A 482 7.59 22.99 0.54
C PRO A 482 6.88 24.33 0.85
N ASP A 483 6.76 25.23 -0.14
CA ASP A 483 5.99 26.47 0.00
C ASP A 483 4.48 26.16 -0.03
N LEU A 484 3.90 25.93 1.16
CA LEU A 484 2.47 25.64 1.32
C LEU A 484 1.57 26.80 0.86
N SER A 485 2.09 28.01 0.63
CA SER A 485 1.33 29.10 0.00
C SER A 485 1.02 28.82 -1.48
N LYS A 486 1.70 27.85 -2.11
CA LYS A 486 1.46 27.41 -3.50
C LYS A 486 0.52 26.22 -3.61
N VAL A 487 0.05 25.68 -2.49
CA VAL A 487 -0.85 24.52 -2.46
C VAL A 487 -2.26 24.97 -2.14
N ASP A 488 -3.21 24.53 -2.96
CA ASP A 488 -4.63 24.64 -2.67
C ASP A 488 -5.20 23.29 -2.25
N GLY A 489 -6.26 23.33 -1.44
CA GLY A 489 -6.90 22.13 -0.95
C GLY A 489 -8.40 22.27 -0.88
N ALA A 490 -9.09 21.15 -0.99
CA ALA A 490 -10.49 21.04 -0.66
C ALA A 490 -10.76 19.73 0.07
N PHE A 491 -11.68 19.78 1.02
CA PHE A 491 -12.27 18.65 1.70
C PHE A 491 -13.79 18.72 1.55
N VAL A 492 -14.40 17.58 1.27
CA VAL A 492 -15.84 17.44 1.12
C VAL A 492 -16.34 16.32 2.02
N LEU A 493 -17.48 16.55 2.66
CA LEU A 493 -18.24 15.55 3.40
C LEU A 493 -19.68 15.54 2.90
N GLY A 494 -20.14 14.39 2.42
CA GLY A 494 -21.50 14.18 1.99
C GLY A 494 -22.46 14.19 3.18
N LEU A 495 -23.60 14.83 2.97
CA LEU A 495 -24.62 15.06 3.98
C LEU A 495 -25.93 14.36 3.58
N SER A 496 -26.50 13.60 4.51
CA SER A 496 -27.89 13.13 4.42
C SER A 496 -28.88 14.23 4.85
N ASN A 497 -28.41 15.21 5.63
CA ASN A 497 -29.22 16.32 6.14
C ASN A 497 -28.42 17.63 6.22
N ALA A 498 -28.43 18.38 5.12
CA ALA A 498 -27.78 19.68 5.00
C ALA A 498 -28.26 20.71 6.05
N ALA A 499 -29.55 20.70 6.41
CA ALA A 499 -30.11 21.63 7.38
C ALA A 499 -29.61 21.37 8.79
N ALA A 500 -29.53 20.11 9.21
CA ALA A 500 -28.95 19.73 10.49
C ALA A 500 -27.47 20.15 10.59
N MET A 501 -26.69 19.94 9.53
CA MET A 501 -25.29 20.37 9.50
C MET A 501 -25.14 21.90 9.57
N LYS A 502 -26.00 22.66 8.87
CA LYS A 502 -26.02 24.13 9.01
C LYS A 502 -26.31 24.56 10.44
N ALA A 503 -27.31 23.96 11.08
CA ALA A 503 -27.63 24.26 12.48
C ALA A 503 -26.48 23.90 13.43
N PHE A 504 -25.80 22.78 13.20
CA PHE A 504 -24.60 22.38 13.93
C PHE A 504 -23.47 23.40 13.76
N LEU A 505 -23.15 23.82 12.53
CA LEU A 505 -22.14 24.83 12.27
C LEU A 505 -22.48 26.17 12.92
N SER A 506 -23.76 26.58 12.93
CA SER A 506 -24.21 27.77 13.65
C SER A 506 -24.01 27.66 15.18
N LYS A 507 -24.19 26.47 15.78
CA LYS A 507 -23.88 26.24 17.19
C LYS A 507 -22.39 26.34 17.47
N VAL A 508 -21.55 25.69 16.66
CA VAL A 508 -20.08 25.72 16.78
C VAL A 508 -19.55 27.16 16.63
N ALA A 509 -20.08 27.89 15.65
CA ALA A 509 -19.79 29.30 15.43
C ALA A 509 -20.11 30.21 16.63
N ALA A 510 -21.08 29.82 17.47
CA ALA A 510 -21.49 30.58 18.64
C ALA A 510 -20.73 30.19 19.93
N MET A 511 -19.81 29.21 19.86
CA MET A 511 -19.00 28.81 21.01
C MET A 511 -17.95 29.89 21.35
N GLU A 512 -17.80 30.18 22.63
CA GLU A 512 -16.80 31.13 23.14
C GLU A 512 -15.38 30.71 22.70
N GLY A 513 -14.59 31.66 22.19
CA GLY A 513 -13.23 31.43 21.67
C GLY A 513 -13.13 30.97 20.22
N VAL A 514 -14.20 30.43 19.63
CA VAL A 514 -14.21 30.06 18.20
C VAL A 514 -14.30 31.31 17.31
N SER A 515 -15.10 32.30 17.71
CA SER A 515 -15.30 33.57 16.99
C SER A 515 -14.01 34.36 16.76
N ASP A 516 -13.00 34.17 17.61
CA ASP A 516 -11.72 34.86 17.49
C ASP A 516 -10.81 34.23 16.43
N LEU A 517 -11.07 32.96 16.08
CA LEU A 517 -10.31 32.18 15.11
C LEU A 517 -10.97 32.12 13.73
N VAL A 518 -12.27 32.38 13.64
CA VAL A 518 -13.05 32.25 12.38
C VAL A 518 -13.92 33.47 12.11
N GLN A 519 -13.98 33.89 10.85
CA GLN A 519 -14.88 34.95 10.39
C GLN A 519 -16.14 34.33 9.79
N ILE A 520 -17.31 34.65 10.33
CA ILE A 520 -18.58 34.08 9.86
C ILE A 520 -19.36 35.17 9.13
N ASP A 521 -19.65 34.93 7.86
CA ASP A 521 -20.62 35.73 7.12
C ASP A 521 -22.02 35.20 7.41
N ALA A 522 -22.76 35.91 8.27
CA ALA A 522 -24.11 35.54 8.66
C ALA A 522 -25.11 35.50 7.48
N ALA A 523 -24.88 36.28 6.42
CA ALA A 523 -25.78 36.33 5.27
C ALA A 523 -25.62 35.12 4.35
N SER A 524 -24.37 34.69 4.13
CA SER A 524 -24.06 33.55 3.26
C SER A 524 -23.90 32.22 4.02
N GLY A 525 -23.73 32.28 5.34
CA GLY A 525 -23.41 31.11 6.18
C GLY A 525 -22.00 30.57 5.94
N ILE A 526 -21.11 31.36 5.33
CA ILE A 526 -19.73 30.97 5.03
C ILE A 526 -18.86 31.26 6.25
N ILE A 527 -18.12 30.24 6.70
CA ILE A 527 -17.11 30.37 7.75
C ILE A 527 -15.75 30.47 7.06
N LYS A 528 -14.98 31.52 7.36
CA LYS A 528 -13.66 31.79 6.82
C LYS A 528 -12.61 31.58 7.89
N ILE A 529 -11.64 30.72 7.62
CA ILE A 529 -10.56 30.38 8.55
C ILE A 529 -9.24 30.83 7.92
N PRO A 530 -8.58 31.89 8.44
CA PRO A 530 -7.28 32.32 7.93
C PRO A 530 -6.22 31.28 8.29
N LEU A 531 -5.38 30.93 7.33
CA LEU A 531 -4.23 30.04 7.53
C LEU A 531 -2.95 30.86 7.72
N PRO A 532 -1.93 30.32 8.43
CA PRO A 532 -0.61 30.93 8.50
C PRO A 532 0.06 31.15 7.13
N THR A 533 -0.37 30.42 6.10
CA THR A 533 0.08 30.57 4.71
C THR A 533 -0.48 31.82 4.02
N GLY A 534 -1.34 32.60 4.68
CA GLY A 534 -2.05 33.75 4.11
C GLY A 534 -3.30 33.38 3.30
N LYS A 535 -3.58 32.08 3.12
CA LYS A 535 -4.81 31.60 2.48
C LYS A 535 -5.99 31.63 3.45
N ILE A 536 -7.20 31.59 2.91
CA ILE A 536 -8.44 31.48 3.68
C ILE A 536 -9.11 30.17 3.28
N ILE A 537 -9.41 29.31 4.27
CA ILE A 537 -10.33 28.18 4.06
C ILE A 537 -11.75 28.71 4.17
N GLU A 538 -12.54 28.50 3.12
CA GLU A 538 -13.97 28.72 3.15
C GLU A 538 -14.68 27.40 3.50
N VAL A 539 -15.42 27.41 4.60
CA VAL A 539 -16.26 26.29 5.05
C VAL A 539 -17.72 26.67 4.87
N ARG A 540 -18.45 25.89 4.06
CA ARG A 540 -19.89 26.11 3.82
C ARG A 540 -20.61 24.83 3.39
N VAL A 541 -21.93 24.83 3.49
CA VAL A 541 -22.77 23.77 2.92
C VAL A 541 -23.15 24.13 1.49
N ALA A 542 -22.73 23.30 0.54
CA ALA A 542 -22.93 23.46 -0.90
C ALA A 542 -23.72 22.26 -1.46
N GLY A 543 -25.02 22.45 -1.70
CA GLY A 543 -25.93 21.35 -1.99
C GLY A 543 -26.01 20.38 -0.80
N ASP A 544 -25.74 19.10 -1.06
CA ASP A 544 -25.75 18.03 -0.06
C ASP A 544 -24.36 17.75 0.52
N TYR A 545 -23.44 18.73 0.49
CA TYR A 545 -22.07 18.55 0.96
C TYR A 545 -21.66 19.68 1.90
N LEU A 546 -20.91 19.34 2.94
CA LEU A 546 -20.07 20.27 3.67
C LEU A 546 -18.74 20.36 2.94
N VAL A 547 -18.34 21.57 2.56
CA VAL A 547 -17.11 21.84 1.82
C VAL A 547 -16.23 22.75 2.64
N ALA A 548 -14.95 22.40 2.80
CA ALA A 548 -13.90 23.23 3.35
C ALA A 548 -12.80 23.38 2.28
N SER A 549 -12.56 24.57 1.75
CA SER A 549 -11.63 24.73 0.60
C SER A 549 -10.92 26.08 0.55
N THR A 550 -9.68 26.07 0.06
CA THR A 550 -8.96 27.28 -0.39
C THR A 550 -9.08 27.53 -1.90
N MET A 551 -9.69 26.60 -2.64
CA MET A 551 -9.81 26.64 -4.10
C MET A 551 -10.97 27.55 -4.52
N ALA A 552 -10.67 28.56 -5.34
CA ALA A 552 -11.67 29.51 -5.81
C ALA A 552 -12.82 28.81 -6.58
N GLY A 553 -14.06 29.07 -6.16
CA GLY A 553 -15.28 28.56 -6.78
C GLY A 553 -15.50 27.05 -6.64
N PHE A 554 -14.67 26.33 -5.86
CA PHE A 554 -14.78 24.87 -5.72
C PHE A 554 -16.13 24.44 -5.15
N ALA A 555 -16.59 25.12 -4.10
CA ALA A 555 -17.90 24.83 -3.51
C ALA A 555 -19.08 25.14 -4.46
N ASP A 556 -18.94 26.09 -5.39
CA ASP A 556 -19.97 26.31 -6.43
C ASP A 556 -19.98 25.17 -7.45
N ARG A 557 -18.81 24.61 -7.79
CA ARG A 557 -18.70 23.41 -8.64
C ARG A 557 -19.27 22.17 -7.96
N VAL A 558 -19.04 22.01 -6.65
CA VAL A 558 -19.69 20.96 -5.83
C VAL A 558 -21.21 21.09 -5.88
N ALA A 559 -21.74 22.30 -5.69
CA ALA A 559 -23.19 22.54 -5.76
C ALA A 559 -23.77 22.28 -7.17
N ALA A 560 -23.04 22.63 -8.23
CA ALA A 560 -23.47 22.44 -9.61
C ALA A 560 -23.40 20.97 -10.08
N ARG A 561 -22.53 20.16 -9.48
CA ARG A 561 -22.22 18.77 -9.89
C ARG A 561 -21.86 18.64 -11.39
N ASP A 562 -21.27 19.68 -11.97
CA ASP A 562 -20.89 19.72 -13.38
C ASP A 562 -19.48 19.17 -13.59
N GLY A 563 -19.39 17.89 -13.96
CA GLY A 563 -18.12 17.23 -14.27
C GLY A 563 -17.47 17.67 -15.59
N SER A 564 -18.12 18.50 -16.41
CA SER A 564 -17.54 18.94 -17.70
C SER A 564 -16.28 19.79 -17.56
N LYS A 565 -16.11 20.43 -16.39
CA LYS A 565 -14.93 21.23 -16.02
C LYS A 565 -13.96 20.49 -15.11
N SER A 566 -14.20 19.20 -14.86
CA SER A 566 -13.29 18.38 -14.06
C SER A 566 -11.93 18.24 -14.74
N PHE A 567 -10.86 18.12 -13.96
CA PHE A 567 -9.52 17.79 -14.45
C PHE A 567 -9.50 16.46 -15.25
N VAL A 568 -10.44 15.55 -14.99
CA VAL A 568 -10.57 14.30 -15.76
C VAL A 568 -10.85 14.58 -17.24
N ALA A 569 -11.49 15.71 -17.56
CA ALA A 569 -11.74 16.10 -18.95
C ALA A 569 -10.44 16.40 -19.71
N SER A 570 -9.41 16.96 -19.05
CA SER A 570 -8.12 17.31 -19.64
C SER A 570 -7.11 16.16 -19.68
N VAL A 571 -7.38 15.03 -19.00
CA VAL A 571 -6.52 13.85 -19.04
C VAL A 571 -6.45 13.29 -20.47
N THR A 572 -5.25 13.30 -21.05
CA THR A 572 -4.97 12.80 -22.40
C THR A 572 -4.64 11.30 -22.41
N HIS A 573 -4.17 10.75 -21.29
CA HIS A 573 -3.84 9.33 -21.18
C HIS A 573 -5.14 8.50 -21.12
N PRO A 574 -5.45 7.67 -22.14
CA PRO A 574 -6.77 7.04 -22.27
C PRO A 574 -7.09 6.05 -21.14
N ALA A 575 -6.11 5.23 -20.71
CA ALA A 575 -6.33 4.28 -19.62
C ALA A 575 -6.53 5.00 -18.26
N LEU A 576 -5.71 6.02 -17.95
CA LEU A 576 -5.90 6.87 -16.78
C LEU A 576 -7.29 7.53 -16.78
N LYS A 577 -7.70 8.11 -17.91
CA LYS A 577 -9.05 8.70 -18.05
C LYS A 577 -10.15 7.68 -17.79
N ALA A 578 -10.02 6.47 -18.33
CA ALA A 578 -10.97 5.39 -18.10
C ALA A 578 -11.04 4.99 -16.62
N ALA A 579 -9.89 4.88 -15.94
CA ALA A 579 -9.84 4.57 -14.51
C ALA A 579 -10.48 5.66 -13.64
N LEU A 580 -10.17 6.93 -13.92
CA LEU A 580 -10.76 8.07 -13.21
C LEU A 580 -12.27 8.24 -13.49
N SER A 581 -12.76 7.70 -14.61
CA SER A 581 -14.16 7.78 -15.03
C SER A 581 -15.00 6.57 -14.60
N ARG A 582 -14.45 5.62 -13.81
CA ARG A 582 -15.21 4.49 -13.28
C ARG A 582 -16.38 4.99 -12.45
N LYS A 583 -17.56 4.50 -12.80
CA LYS A 583 -18.79 4.58 -12.00
C LYS A 583 -18.77 3.32 -11.13
N ASP A 584 -19.34 3.35 -9.93
CA ASP A 584 -19.42 2.18 -9.04
C ASP A 584 -18.16 1.91 -8.20
N GLN A 585 -17.32 2.91 -7.96
CA GLN A 585 -16.23 2.80 -6.99
C GLN A 585 -16.68 3.25 -5.59
N ALA A 586 -16.36 2.47 -4.57
CA ALA A 586 -16.51 2.84 -3.17
C ALA A 586 -15.38 3.76 -2.67
N GLY A 587 -14.24 3.76 -3.35
CA GLY A 587 -13.18 4.72 -3.10
C GLY A 587 -12.23 4.85 -4.28
N LEU A 588 -11.52 5.98 -4.32
CA LEU A 588 -10.54 6.34 -5.34
C LEU A 588 -9.39 7.12 -4.69
N LEU A 589 -8.17 6.76 -5.01
CA LEU A 589 -6.93 7.46 -4.67
C LEU A 589 -6.21 7.81 -5.97
N VAL A 590 -5.74 9.05 -6.10
CA VAL A 590 -4.90 9.53 -7.20
C VAL A 590 -3.67 10.20 -6.60
N LEU A 591 -2.49 9.76 -7.05
CA LEU A 591 -1.21 10.23 -6.53
C LEU A 591 -0.19 10.33 -7.68
N PRO A 592 0.12 11.56 -8.15
CA PRO A 592 1.26 11.78 -9.03
C PRO A 592 2.56 11.43 -8.30
N GLN A 593 3.38 10.60 -8.95
CA GLN A 593 4.63 10.10 -8.35
C GLN A 593 5.69 11.19 -8.21
N LEU A 594 5.57 12.29 -8.97
CA LEU A 594 6.43 13.47 -8.83
C LEU A 594 6.35 14.09 -7.43
N VAL A 595 5.16 14.12 -6.81
CA VAL A 595 4.96 14.67 -5.46
C VAL A 595 5.64 13.77 -4.42
N VAL A 596 5.48 12.45 -4.57
CA VAL A 596 6.13 11.46 -3.71
C VAL A 596 7.65 11.61 -3.80
N GLY A 597 8.16 11.73 -5.02
CA GLY A 597 9.59 11.91 -5.28
C GLY A 597 10.19 13.14 -4.65
N ALA A 598 9.53 14.29 -4.80
CA ALA A 598 10.00 15.53 -4.23
C ALA A 598 10.07 15.48 -2.69
N ALA A 599 9.09 14.84 -2.04
CA ALA A 599 9.12 14.62 -0.59
C ALA A 599 10.30 13.75 -0.14
N PHE A 600 10.65 12.70 -0.90
CA PHE A 600 11.81 11.86 -0.61
C PHE A 600 13.13 12.64 -0.70
N ILE A 601 13.27 13.54 -1.67
CA ILE A 601 14.50 14.33 -1.86
C ILE A 601 14.69 15.32 -0.70
N GLN A 602 13.61 15.93 -0.22
CA GLN A 602 13.71 16.89 0.90
C GLN A 602 14.13 16.23 2.22
N GLY A 603 13.73 14.97 2.44
CA GLY A 603 14.03 14.25 3.69
C GLY A 603 15.49 13.86 3.91
N THR A 604 16.35 13.93 2.88
CA THR A 604 17.75 13.47 2.96
C THR A 604 18.76 14.58 3.23
N GLY A 605 18.31 15.84 3.36
CA GLY A 605 19.15 16.99 3.67
C GLY A 605 19.66 16.99 5.12
N SER A 606 20.71 16.22 5.41
CA SER A 606 21.49 16.39 6.64
C SER A 606 22.42 17.59 6.48
N GLY A 607 21.92 18.80 6.71
CA GLY A 607 22.81 19.96 6.85
C GLY A 607 23.85 19.67 7.93
N LEU A 608 25.13 19.79 7.62
CA LEU A 608 26.15 19.90 8.66
C LEU A 608 25.78 21.14 9.48
N ALA A 609 25.33 20.93 10.71
CA ALA A 609 25.02 22.05 11.60
C ALA A 609 26.25 22.98 11.63
N PRO A 610 26.08 24.30 11.47
CA PRO A 610 27.21 25.21 11.55
C PRO A 610 27.88 24.99 12.91
N SER A 611 29.13 24.52 12.91
CA SER A 611 29.87 24.43 14.17
C SER A 611 30.02 25.82 14.73
N TYR A 612 29.65 26.02 15.99
CA TYR A 612 29.97 27.24 16.69
C TYR A 612 31.51 27.34 16.82
N ILE A 613 32.13 28.22 16.04
CA ILE A 613 33.54 28.56 16.20
C ILE A 613 33.58 29.78 17.10
N ASP A 614 34.21 29.64 18.26
CA ASP A 614 34.42 30.73 19.20
C ASP A 614 35.19 31.90 18.53
N GLU A 615 34.68 33.12 18.68
CA GLU A 615 35.32 34.34 18.17
C GLU A 615 36.71 34.56 18.81
N GLU A 616 36.91 34.08 20.04
CA GLU A 616 38.20 34.15 20.74
C GLU A 616 39.28 33.32 20.03
N ALA A 617 38.91 32.15 19.48
CA ALA A 617 39.81 31.26 18.76
C ALA A 617 40.38 31.90 17.48
N LYS A 618 39.76 32.97 16.97
CA LYS A 618 40.26 33.72 15.81
C LYS A 618 41.46 34.61 16.14
N LYS A 619 41.75 34.88 17.42
CA LYS A 619 42.86 35.75 17.86
C LYS A 619 44.23 35.05 17.82
N ASP A 620 44.29 33.71 17.90
CA ASP A 620 45.54 32.95 17.75
C ASP A 620 45.88 32.75 16.26
N PRO A 621 47.02 33.25 15.75
CA PRO A 621 47.42 33.07 14.35
C PRO A 621 47.49 31.61 13.87
N LYS A 622 47.77 30.65 14.77
CA LYS A 622 47.80 29.22 14.44
C LYS A 622 46.39 28.65 14.29
N LEU A 623 45.45 29.04 15.14
CA LEU A 623 44.04 28.64 15.04
C LEU A 623 43.36 29.33 13.86
N ALA A 624 43.66 30.60 13.59
CA ALA A 624 43.14 31.33 12.44
C ALA A 624 43.43 30.61 11.12
N LYS A 625 44.66 30.10 10.92
CA LYS A 625 44.99 29.29 9.73
C LYS A 625 44.16 28.00 9.62
N LYS A 626 43.93 27.30 10.73
CA LYS A 626 43.09 26.09 10.75
C LYS A 626 41.62 26.41 10.48
N ILE A 627 41.12 27.53 10.99
CA ILE A 627 39.76 28.02 10.75
C ILE A 627 39.57 28.36 9.27
N GLU A 628 40.52 29.05 8.64
CA GLU A 628 40.46 29.31 7.20
C GLU A 628 40.53 28.03 6.35
N ALA A 629 41.37 27.06 6.73
CA ALA A 629 41.39 25.75 6.09
C ALA A 629 40.06 24.98 6.25
N LEU A 630 39.46 25.04 7.45
CA LEU A 630 38.16 24.45 7.72
C LEU A 630 37.04 25.11 6.88
N LYS A 631 37.04 26.44 6.75
CA LYS A 631 36.11 27.16 5.88
C LYS A 631 36.27 26.74 4.42
N ALA A 632 37.50 26.62 3.93
CA ALA A 632 37.77 26.18 2.56
C ALA A 632 37.23 24.76 2.30
N LEU A 633 37.51 23.81 3.20
CA LEU A 633 36.99 22.45 3.10
C LEU A 633 35.46 22.39 3.16
N ARG A 634 34.83 23.23 4.00
CA ARG A 634 33.36 23.32 4.06
C ARG A 634 32.76 23.86 2.77
N ALA A 635 33.36 24.91 2.19
CA ALA A 635 32.93 25.44 0.90
C ALA A 635 33.09 24.40 -0.23
N GLU A 636 34.15 23.59 -0.18
CA GLU A 636 34.36 22.48 -1.11
C GLU A 636 33.30 21.38 -0.93
N VAL A 637 33.01 20.98 0.31
CA VAL A 637 31.92 20.05 0.63
C VAL A 637 30.58 20.59 0.16
N GLU A 638 30.26 21.85 0.43
CA GLU A 638 29.02 22.51 0.00
C GLU A 638 28.90 22.53 -1.53
N THR A 639 30.00 22.80 -2.24
CA THR A 639 30.04 22.76 -3.71
C THR A 639 29.76 21.36 -4.25
N LEU A 640 30.42 20.33 -3.69
CA LEU A 640 30.21 18.93 -4.08
C LEU A 640 28.81 18.43 -3.71
N GLU A 641 28.30 18.80 -2.54
CA GLU A 641 26.94 18.47 -2.10
C GLU A 641 25.89 19.14 -3.01
N THR A 642 26.08 20.40 -3.38
CA THR A 642 25.20 21.12 -4.31
C THR A 642 25.20 20.45 -5.68
N ALA A 643 26.39 20.13 -6.23
CA ALA A 643 26.50 19.45 -7.52
C ALA A 643 25.87 18.05 -7.48
N ARG A 644 26.08 17.30 -6.40
CA ARG A 644 25.47 16.01 -6.16
C ARG A 644 23.94 16.12 -6.07
N GLN A 645 23.42 17.04 -5.27
CA GLN A 645 21.99 17.28 -5.11
C GLN A 645 21.35 17.67 -6.44
N ALA A 646 21.98 18.53 -7.24
CA ALA A 646 21.50 18.89 -8.58
C ALA A 646 21.41 17.67 -9.52
N LYS A 647 22.39 16.77 -9.46
CA LYS A 647 22.38 15.53 -10.25
C LYS A 647 21.33 14.53 -9.76
N GLU A 648 21.23 14.35 -8.44
CA GLU A 648 20.21 13.52 -7.80
C GLU A 648 18.81 14.02 -8.15
N GLN A 649 18.59 15.34 -8.09
CA GLN A 649 17.36 15.99 -8.51
C GLN A 649 17.04 15.69 -9.98
N ALA A 650 17.98 15.92 -10.89
CA ALA A 650 17.75 15.67 -12.32
C ALA A 650 17.41 14.20 -12.61
N LEU A 651 18.01 13.25 -11.88
CA LEU A 651 17.69 11.82 -11.97
C LEU A 651 16.29 11.52 -11.44
N MET A 652 15.92 12.11 -10.31
CA MET A 652 14.60 11.93 -9.71
C MET A 652 13.50 12.58 -10.55
N ASP A 653 13.69 13.80 -11.06
CA ASP A 653 12.75 14.46 -11.96
C ASP A 653 12.52 13.61 -13.22
N ARG A 654 13.60 13.07 -13.81
CA ARG A 654 13.52 12.14 -14.94
C ARG A 654 12.79 10.84 -14.57
N LEU A 655 13.01 10.31 -13.38
CA LEU A 655 12.36 9.10 -12.88
C LEU A 655 10.85 9.32 -12.73
N PHE A 656 10.45 10.31 -11.94
CA PHE A 656 9.06 10.49 -11.56
C PHE A 656 8.19 11.05 -12.68
N SER A 657 8.74 11.85 -13.59
CA SER A 657 8.03 12.25 -14.82
C SER A 657 7.69 11.05 -15.71
N ARG A 658 8.49 9.97 -15.67
CA ARG A 658 8.24 8.74 -16.44
C ARG A 658 7.30 7.78 -15.72
N ILE A 659 7.40 7.66 -14.39
CA ILE A 659 6.50 6.81 -13.60
C ILE A 659 5.06 7.40 -13.63
N GLY A 660 4.90 8.72 -13.71
CA GLY A 660 3.59 9.36 -13.95
C GLY A 660 2.65 9.30 -12.75
N VAL A 661 1.42 8.81 -12.93
CA VAL A 661 0.33 8.90 -11.94
C VAL A 661 -0.12 7.52 -11.46
N THR A 662 -0.21 7.34 -10.15
CA THR A 662 -0.85 6.16 -9.55
C THR A 662 -2.33 6.42 -9.31
N VAL A 663 -3.18 5.48 -9.70
CA VAL A 663 -4.60 5.47 -9.30
C VAL A 663 -4.90 4.16 -8.60
N GLN A 664 -5.63 4.22 -7.50
CA GLN A 664 -6.20 3.04 -6.86
C GLN A 664 -7.70 3.25 -6.69
N ALA A 665 -8.51 2.23 -6.90
CA ALA A 665 -9.94 2.25 -6.69
C ALA A 665 -10.38 0.97 -5.98
N ILE A 666 -11.44 1.08 -5.19
CA ILE A 666 -12.09 -0.04 -4.52
C ILE A 666 -13.55 -0.05 -4.96
N GLU A 667 -14.10 -1.23 -5.20
CA GLU A 667 -15.48 -1.48 -5.60
C GLU A 667 -16.05 -2.57 -4.70
N VAL A 668 -17.23 -2.32 -4.13
CA VAL A 668 -17.98 -3.32 -3.37
C VAL A 668 -18.93 -4.02 -4.33
N ARG A 669 -18.76 -5.34 -4.49
CA ARG A 669 -19.62 -6.20 -5.31
C ARG A 669 -20.52 -7.06 -4.42
N GLU A 670 -21.53 -7.65 -5.03
CA GLU A 670 -22.46 -8.56 -4.34
C GLU A 670 -21.75 -9.82 -3.79
N ASP A 671 -20.68 -10.24 -4.46
CA ASP A 671 -19.91 -11.46 -4.21
C ASP A 671 -18.53 -11.20 -3.57
N GLY A 672 -18.14 -9.94 -3.35
CA GLY A 672 -16.84 -9.63 -2.78
C GLY A 672 -16.41 -8.18 -2.84
N LEU A 673 -15.14 -7.95 -2.56
CA LEU A 673 -14.47 -6.67 -2.71
C LEU A 673 -13.51 -6.75 -3.91
N ALA A 674 -13.70 -5.85 -4.87
CA ALA A 674 -12.80 -5.66 -5.99
C ALA A 674 -11.90 -4.45 -5.73
N GLY A 675 -10.61 -4.61 -6.03
CA GLY A 675 -9.63 -3.55 -6.01
C GLY A 675 -9.05 -3.37 -7.40
N PHE A 676 -8.68 -2.14 -7.72
CA PHE A 676 -7.98 -1.79 -8.94
C PHE A 676 -6.84 -0.85 -8.58
N ALA A 677 -5.65 -1.09 -9.11
CA ALA A 677 -4.51 -0.20 -8.99
C ALA A 677 -3.84 -0.07 -10.36
N GLY A 678 -3.49 1.14 -10.77
CA GLY A 678 -2.82 1.40 -12.03
C GLY A 678 -1.71 2.43 -11.86
N GLN A 679 -0.56 2.16 -12.47
CA GLN A 679 0.50 3.13 -12.70
C GLN A 679 0.44 3.58 -14.15
N TYR A 680 0.13 4.86 -14.39
CA TYR A 680 -0.02 5.45 -15.72
C TYR A 680 1.19 6.32 -16.03
N LEU A 681 1.99 5.84 -16.97
CA LEU A 681 3.31 6.34 -17.25
C LEU A 681 3.25 7.58 -18.16
N GLY A 682 4.19 8.51 -17.96
CA GLY A 682 4.37 9.64 -18.87
C GLY A 682 4.91 9.22 -20.24
N ASP A 683 5.59 8.07 -20.29
CA ASP A 683 6.25 7.49 -21.46
C ASP A 683 6.02 5.97 -21.51
N SER A 684 6.79 5.22 -22.30
CA SER A 684 6.73 3.75 -22.34
C SER A 684 7.21 3.09 -21.05
N LEU A 685 6.73 1.87 -20.79
CA LEU A 685 7.15 1.02 -19.67
C LEU A 685 8.66 0.76 -19.70
N ALA A 686 9.21 0.45 -20.86
CA ALA A 686 10.66 0.32 -21.04
C ALA A 686 11.40 1.60 -20.62
N SER A 687 10.93 2.78 -21.04
CA SER A 687 11.52 4.08 -20.68
C SER A 687 11.47 4.34 -19.16
N ALA A 688 10.38 3.96 -18.51
CA ALA A 688 10.23 4.06 -17.05
C ALA A 688 11.17 3.09 -16.30
N VAL A 689 11.24 1.83 -16.72
CA VAL A 689 12.16 0.83 -16.13
C VAL A 689 13.61 1.27 -16.31
N MET A 690 13.98 1.78 -17.49
CA MET A 690 15.31 2.36 -17.73
C MET A 690 15.64 3.49 -16.75
N ALA A 691 14.67 4.37 -16.45
CA ALA A 691 14.88 5.45 -15.49
C ALA A 691 15.05 4.92 -14.06
N ILE A 692 14.24 3.92 -13.64
CA ILE A 692 14.39 3.26 -12.34
C ILE A 692 15.79 2.66 -12.21
N VAL A 693 16.24 1.88 -13.20
CA VAL A 693 17.55 1.25 -13.17
C VAL A 693 18.66 2.29 -13.19
N THR A 694 18.53 3.37 -13.98
CA THR A 694 19.53 4.46 -14.01
C THR A 694 19.67 5.11 -12.65
N THR A 695 18.56 5.45 -12.02
CA THR A 695 18.57 6.09 -10.70
C THR A 695 19.07 5.14 -9.62
N ALA A 696 18.67 3.86 -9.63
CA ALA A 696 19.09 2.86 -8.65
C ALA A 696 20.58 2.45 -8.79
N THR A 697 21.10 2.44 -10.02
CA THR A 697 22.50 2.10 -10.30
C THR A 697 23.42 3.31 -10.32
N TRP A 698 22.88 4.52 -10.17
CA TRP A 698 23.68 5.73 -10.11
C TRP A 698 24.67 5.63 -8.96
N ARG A 699 25.95 5.52 -9.33
CA ARG A 699 27.06 5.61 -8.40
C ARG A 699 27.42 7.08 -8.25
N ASP A 700 27.19 7.60 -7.06
CA ASP A 700 27.69 8.91 -6.67
C ASP A 700 29.22 8.87 -6.56
N GLY A 701 29.91 9.24 -7.65
CA GLY A 701 31.36 9.37 -7.68
C GLY A 701 31.89 10.37 -6.65
N ALA A 702 31.08 11.38 -6.28
CA ALA A 702 31.45 12.36 -5.27
C ALA A 702 31.39 11.79 -3.85
N ARG A 703 30.70 10.67 -3.60
CA ARG A 703 30.55 10.09 -2.24
C ARG A 703 31.90 9.76 -1.60
N GLY A 704 32.83 9.23 -2.40
CA GLY A 704 34.18 8.91 -1.91
C GLY A 704 34.98 10.15 -1.55
N GLU A 705 34.86 11.21 -2.34
CA GLU A 705 35.51 12.50 -2.11
C GLU A 705 34.90 13.25 -0.92
N LEU A 706 33.57 13.35 -0.87
CA LEU A 706 32.82 13.91 0.26
C LEU A 706 33.17 13.20 1.57
N SER A 707 33.30 11.88 1.56
CA SER A 707 33.72 11.13 2.75
C SER A 707 35.13 11.53 3.21
N LYS A 708 36.07 11.71 2.28
CA LYS A 708 37.44 12.15 2.59
C LYS A 708 37.44 13.58 3.16
N LEU A 709 36.74 14.51 2.52
CA LEU A 709 36.67 15.90 2.98
C LEU A 709 35.99 16.00 4.35
N ARG A 710 34.92 15.25 4.59
CA ARG A 710 34.25 15.21 5.91
C ARG A 710 35.18 14.67 7.01
N HIS A 711 36.02 13.68 6.71
CA HIS A 711 37.05 13.24 7.65
C HIS A 711 38.08 14.35 7.94
N GLN A 712 38.55 15.06 6.90
CA GLN A 712 39.47 16.20 7.09
C GLN A 712 38.85 17.33 7.92
N ILE A 713 37.56 17.64 7.70
CA ILE A 713 36.78 18.58 8.50
C ILE A 713 36.74 18.13 9.96
N TRP A 714 36.39 16.86 10.21
CA TRP A 714 36.35 16.30 11.57
C TRP A 714 37.70 16.42 12.27
N ASP A 715 38.79 16.04 11.59
CA ASP A 715 40.14 16.08 12.16
C ASP A 715 40.56 17.52 12.47
N LEU A 716 40.26 18.49 11.60
CA LEU A 716 40.54 19.90 11.83
C LEU A 716 39.71 20.48 12.97
N GLU A 717 38.42 20.16 13.06
CA GLU A 717 37.57 20.58 14.17
C GLU A 717 38.05 20.03 15.51
N ALA A 718 38.48 18.76 15.54
CA ALA A 718 39.10 18.16 16.73
C ALA A 718 40.40 18.88 17.10
N ALA A 719 41.23 19.23 16.11
CA ALA A 719 42.48 19.94 16.31
C ALA A 719 42.32 21.42 16.70
N ILE A 720 41.20 22.06 16.34
CA ILE A 720 40.83 23.41 16.79
C ILE A 720 40.33 23.33 18.24
N ARG A 721 39.44 22.39 18.55
CA ARG A 721 38.93 22.16 19.92
C ARG A 721 40.05 21.83 20.92
N ALA A 722 41.03 21.03 20.52
CA ALA A 722 42.17 20.70 21.37
C ALA A 722 43.16 21.87 21.58
N GLY A 723 43.14 22.88 20.69
CA GLY A 723 44.01 24.04 20.76
C GLY A 723 43.37 25.28 21.40
N ALA A 724 42.06 25.29 21.58
CA ALA A 724 41.37 26.35 22.30
C ALA A 724 41.72 26.26 23.80
N PRO A 725 42.08 27.37 24.47
CA PRO A 725 42.23 27.35 25.92
C PRO A 725 40.91 26.86 26.53
N VAL A 726 40.99 25.82 27.36
CA VAL A 726 39.83 25.37 28.14
C VAL A 726 39.57 26.48 29.15
N GLU A 727 38.70 27.44 28.80
CA GLU A 727 38.10 28.28 29.83
C GLU A 727 37.43 27.32 30.82
N ALA A 728 37.84 27.41 32.09
CA ALA A 728 37.20 26.65 33.14
C ALA A 728 35.72 27.03 33.15
N ALA A 729 34.87 26.11 32.71
CA ALA A 729 33.43 26.28 32.79
C ALA A 729 33.05 26.60 34.25
N PRO A 730 32.23 27.63 34.51
CA PRO A 730 31.66 27.84 35.83
C PRO A 730 30.76 26.68 36.27
#